data_AF-A0AAJ8BPM1-F1
#
_entry.id   AF-A0AAJ8BPM1-F1
#
_cell.length_a   1.000
_cell.length_b   1.000
_cell.length_c   1.000
_cell.angle_alpha   90.00
_cell.angle_beta   90.00
_cell.angle_gamma   90.00
#
_symmetry.space_group_name_H-M   'P 1'
#
loop_
_entity.id
_entity.type
_entity.pdbx_description
1 polymer ?
#
loop_
_entity_poly.entity_id
_entity_poly.type
_entity_poly.pdbx_seq_one_letter_code
_entity_poly.pdbx_strand_id
1 'polypeptide(L)'
;MSLKRNRNSAFTYEELPLESKSPHPTTRMIRLLPNENKYAEIECKLFIYDLMSDSGADSHLYEALSYVWGSNMRSRTIKVNNCEFPVTENLYLALLRLRNRQLERILWVDAICINQDDLDEKSEQIPLMRTIYAQAQHVTVWLGEAYEDGDKALEKLQSLAEGQDIDIEGCEKLCMDLFRRAWFRRIWVLQEVGVARFIYIMCGSVQINGHALWEGLKGFGLPSKYQEMIGPVAFLIKGALLRPKYEPGSRGTLTIGELVGMYCYHDATEQHDKIYALLGLSADPITPDLTPNYALPWNKVFQQVTNHIFPECSVETWPGSDLAIIRGKGWALGHICSVRHVSDFGQQKVRVYLNDTARSMGYESEWDVDWELQTFARFFSPGDIVFLLQGASRPSIIRLCKDHFRIITPAVTICKRRHEESSEETAKGWNTPGRSSDILLAWRFPLNDDTGFQYWPERELLEMAPGYQEQYSEAENRRNIITQIMTGIVIEALALEKSEDDDIALLLGSSGTDIPIASKLAKASAQDIWHSSDRISQDFFQSEQGGLLISEGMLKVVAENNGPCGYIIMELLFQLQGASLPISEELFEAAARNSGEYGHQVMVTLYRHRAESFPISEEIVKAAAGNTGKGGAKILKTLFKAQGKAIPISEEVIKVAAGNTGICGPEIFKLIVQHRGKDLLVSDEVYKTAMANAERGYEHIKYLFKYWEKTVPISEELVKAAAGTKVWGEESLPISEDVVEAAAGNEFDGDRILKLLSQHADKRLPISEEVMKAAAGSFSGSNVLEFLSQHADQRLPISEEVIETAAGSCSGYKKLELLYQHADESLPISEEVVKAAAGNEDSGNKILELLYQHADGNLSISEEAVKVAAGNKDSGYKILELLYQHADGSLPISEEVVKAAAGNAYSGDRIMELLFQQEGERLPVTEEVVKTAAGNVYLGVRIMEYLLQQKGRSGLPVTEEVLKAAATNAKCGEKIMDILYEKRNFRMTVFESSESSESSERSESSLSSDGSDEGD
;
A
#
# COMPACT_ATOMS: atom_id res chain seq x y z
N MET A 1 76.63 -55.39 2.52
CA MET A 1 76.18 -55.45 1.11
C MET A 1 74.66 -55.51 1.08
N SER A 2 74.07 -54.55 0.38
CA SER A 2 72.67 -54.45 -0.09
C SER A 2 71.52 -54.46 0.91
N LEU A 3 71.28 -53.26 1.48
CA LEU A 3 69.94 -52.75 1.74
C LEU A 3 69.12 -52.81 0.44
N LYS A 4 68.14 -53.71 0.37
CA LYS A 4 67.06 -53.60 -0.61
C LYS A 4 66.22 -52.39 -0.24
N ARG A 5 66.48 -51.25 -0.90
CA ARG A 5 65.49 -50.19 -1.11
C ARG A 5 64.27 -50.87 -1.75
N ASN A 6 63.24 -51.13 -0.96
CA ASN A 6 61.94 -51.48 -1.51
C ASN A 6 61.43 -50.24 -2.24
N ARG A 7 61.16 -50.45 -3.53
CA ARG A 7 60.56 -49.48 -4.44
C ARG A 7 59.23 -48.99 -3.88
N ASN A 8 58.98 -47.69 -4.03
CA ASN A 8 57.73 -46.96 -3.78
C ASN A 8 56.50 -47.88 -3.75
N SER A 9 56.03 -48.23 -2.55
CA SER A 9 54.67 -48.76 -2.37
C SER A 9 53.71 -47.60 -2.66
N ALA A 10 52.77 -47.80 -3.58
CA ALA A 10 51.68 -46.85 -3.79
C ALA A 10 50.89 -46.70 -2.48
N PHE A 11 50.44 -45.48 -2.17
CA PHE A 11 49.58 -45.24 -1.02
C PHE A 11 48.25 -45.97 -1.21
N THR A 12 47.77 -46.63 -0.16
CA THR A 12 46.48 -47.32 -0.11
C THR A 12 45.74 -46.93 1.15
N TYR A 13 44.47 -46.56 1.01
CA TYR A 13 43.59 -46.29 2.14
C TYR A 13 43.32 -47.56 2.94
N GLU A 14 43.28 -47.42 4.26
CA GLU A 14 42.73 -48.46 5.14
C GLU A 14 41.20 -48.42 5.03
N GLU A 15 40.55 -49.55 4.72
CA GLU A 15 39.09 -49.62 4.59
C GLU A 15 38.41 -49.18 5.89
N LEU A 16 37.43 -48.30 5.77
CA LEU A 16 36.60 -47.92 6.91
C LEU A 16 35.68 -49.11 7.28
N PRO A 17 35.42 -49.35 8.58
CA PRO A 17 34.45 -50.35 8.99
C PRO A 17 33.08 -50.02 8.41
N LEU A 18 32.53 -50.90 7.56
CA LEU A 18 31.14 -50.82 7.09
C LEU A 18 30.18 -50.64 8.28
N GLU A 19 29.10 -49.85 8.12
CA GLU A 19 28.06 -49.68 9.15
C GLU A 19 27.50 -51.02 9.68
N SER A 20 27.52 -52.06 8.84
CA SER A 20 27.13 -53.43 9.22
C SER A 20 28.06 -54.11 10.25
N LYS A 21 29.24 -53.55 10.51
CA LYS A 21 30.30 -54.13 11.36
C LYS A 21 30.74 -53.22 12.52
N SER A 22 30.34 -51.95 12.54
CA SER A 22 30.65 -50.99 13.63
C SER A 22 29.37 -50.27 14.06
N PRO A 23 29.01 -50.25 15.35
CA PRO A 23 27.81 -49.55 15.85
C PRO A 23 27.93 -48.02 15.81
N HIS A 24 29.07 -47.46 15.39
CA HIS A 24 29.39 -46.04 15.46
C HIS A 24 29.94 -45.50 14.12
N PRO A 25 29.58 -44.26 13.73
CA PRO A 25 30.13 -43.60 12.56
C PRO A 25 31.64 -43.34 12.73
N THR A 26 32.43 -43.76 11.75
CA THR A 26 33.90 -43.62 11.76
C THR A 26 34.39 -42.82 10.55
N THR A 27 35.52 -42.15 10.72
CA THR A 27 36.22 -41.43 9.65
C THR A 27 37.73 -41.59 9.84
N ARG A 28 38.54 -41.06 8.92
CA ARG A 28 40.00 -41.01 9.10
C ARG A 28 40.44 -39.62 9.57
N MET A 29 41.55 -39.57 10.29
CA MET A 29 42.18 -38.35 10.79
C MET A 29 43.68 -38.38 10.47
N ILE A 30 44.30 -37.22 10.28
CA ILE A 30 45.75 -37.12 10.12
C ILE A 30 46.42 -36.63 11.41
N ARG A 31 47.55 -37.23 11.77
CA ARG A 31 48.54 -36.63 12.68
C ARG A 31 49.58 -35.94 11.86
N LEU A 32 49.55 -34.61 11.85
CA LEU A 32 50.57 -33.77 11.24
C LEU A 32 51.79 -33.73 12.16
N LEU A 33 52.92 -34.29 11.71
CA LEU A 33 54.11 -34.45 12.53
C LEU A 33 54.91 -33.13 12.64
N PRO A 34 55.48 -32.83 13.83
CA PRO A 34 56.26 -31.63 14.02
C PRO A 34 57.63 -31.72 13.35
N ASN A 35 58.19 -30.55 13.02
CA ASN A 35 59.59 -30.47 12.60
C ASN A 35 60.18 -29.09 12.94
N GLU A 36 61.39 -29.06 13.51
CA GLU A 36 62.09 -27.80 13.83
C GLU A 36 62.38 -26.98 12.56
N ASN A 37 62.72 -27.66 11.46
CA ASN A 37 62.97 -27.02 10.18
C ASN A 37 61.66 -26.81 9.43
N LYS A 38 61.24 -25.55 9.30
CA LYS A 38 60.04 -25.15 8.56
C LYS A 38 60.04 -25.58 7.09
N TYR A 39 61.19 -25.82 6.48
CA TYR A 39 61.31 -26.28 5.09
C TYR A 39 61.44 -27.79 4.94
N ALA A 40 61.44 -28.55 6.05
CA ALA A 40 61.44 -30.01 5.98
C ALA A 40 60.16 -30.50 5.28
N GLU A 41 60.25 -31.66 4.65
CA GLU A 41 59.10 -32.33 4.04
C GLU A 41 57.96 -32.49 5.05
N ILE A 42 56.72 -32.32 4.59
CA ILE A 42 55.52 -32.47 5.44
C ILE A 42 55.22 -33.95 5.57
N GLU A 43 55.12 -34.43 6.81
CA GLU A 43 54.85 -35.83 7.13
C GLU A 43 53.58 -35.94 7.98
N CYS A 44 52.69 -36.84 7.57
CA CYS A 44 51.41 -37.12 8.21
C CYS A 44 51.26 -38.62 8.47
N LYS A 45 50.55 -38.99 9.54
CA LYS A 45 50.07 -40.35 9.78
C LYS A 45 48.54 -40.38 9.73
N LEU A 46 47.97 -41.19 8.85
CA LEU A 46 46.52 -41.38 8.72
C LEU A 46 46.09 -42.53 9.63
N PHE A 47 45.01 -42.34 10.39
CA PHE A 47 44.46 -43.35 11.30
C PHE A 47 42.93 -43.26 11.37
N ILE A 48 42.27 -44.37 11.69
CA ILE A 48 40.80 -44.43 11.86
C ILE A 48 40.42 -43.79 13.20
N TYR A 49 39.33 -43.03 13.19
CA TYR A 49 38.78 -42.30 14.34
C TYR A 49 37.29 -42.57 14.51
N ASP A 50 36.89 -42.82 15.76
CA ASP A 50 35.50 -43.04 16.16
C ASP A 50 34.87 -41.72 16.66
N LEU A 51 33.76 -41.32 16.04
CA LEU A 51 33.06 -40.07 16.37
C LEU A 51 32.14 -40.18 17.60
N MET A 52 31.94 -41.37 18.16
CA MET A 52 31.00 -41.62 19.27
C MET A 52 31.64 -42.10 20.57
N SER A 53 32.97 -42.15 20.68
CA SER A 53 33.64 -42.75 21.84
C SER A 53 33.16 -42.17 23.20
N ASP A 54 32.72 -43.07 24.11
CA ASP A 54 32.10 -42.90 25.44
C ASP A 54 32.87 -42.09 26.51
N SER A 55 33.81 -41.21 26.14
CA SER A 55 34.45 -40.29 27.10
C SER A 55 33.49 -39.14 27.44
N GLY A 56 32.48 -39.42 28.25
CA GLY A 56 31.46 -38.49 28.78
C GLY A 56 31.99 -37.31 29.62
N ALA A 57 33.22 -36.84 29.39
CA ALA A 57 33.81 -35.68 30.07
C ALA A 57 34.71 -34.80 29.19
N ASP A 58 35.28 -35.29 28.08
CA ASP A 58 36.29 -34.53 27.32
C ASP A 58 35.88 -34.22 25.87
N SER A 59 36.10 -32.97 25.46
CA SER A 59 35.99 -32.52 24.07
C SER A 59 36.95 -33.30 23.17
N HIS A 60 36.51 -33.72 21.98
CA HIS A 60 37.42 -34.27 20.99
C HIS A 60 38.58 -33.29 20.73
N LEU A 61 39.81 -33.81 20.66
CA LEU A 61 41.05 -33.01 20.59
C LEU A 61 41.54 -32.79 19.16
N TYR A 62 40.74 -33.13 18.15
CA TYR A 62 41.08 -32.86 16.76
C TYR A 62 40.57 -31.49 16.33
N GLU A 63 41.23 -30.95 15.30
CA GLU A 63 40.83 -29.72 14.63
C GLU A 63 40.35 -30.07 13.22
N ALA A 64 39.49 -29.25 12.63
CA ALA A 64 39.07 -29.43 11.24
C ALA A 64 39.56 -28.26 10.37
N LEU A 65 40.03 -28.57 9.16
CA LEU A 65 40.54 -27.57 8.23
C LEU A 65 39.47 -27.21 7.19
N SER A 66 39.04 -25.95 7.19
CA SER A 66 38.18 -25.37 6.16
C SER A 66 39.04 -24.57 5.18
N TYR A 67 39.04 -24.95 3.89
CA TYR A 67 39.88 -24.31 2.87
C TYR A 67 39.32 -24.51 1.45
N VAL A 68 39.82 -23.74 0.49
CA VAL A 68 39.49 -23.94 -0.94
C VAL A 68 40.48 -24.91 -1.56
N TRP A 69 40.01 -25.94 -2.25
CA TRP A 69 40.92 -26.91 -2.89
C TRP A 69 41.80 -26.26 -3.96
N GLY A 70 41.29 -25.23 -4.64
CA GLY A 70 41.99 -24.47 -5.67
C GLY A 70 41.98 -25.23 -7.00
N SER A 71 43.09 -25.21 -7.72
CA SER A 71 43.22 -26.00 -8.94
C SER A 71 43.12 -27.49 -8.66
N ASN A 72 42.45 -28.27 -9.52
CA ASN A 72 42.45 -29.74 -9.47
C ASN A 72 43.85 -30.36 -9.69
N MET A 73 44.84 -29.56 -10.05
CA MET A 73 46.23 -29.99 -10.19
C MET A 73 46.87 -30.22 -8.81
N ARG A 74 47.14 -31.48 -8.47
CA ARG A 74 47.89 -31.89 -7.26
C ARG A 74 49.40 -31.71 -7.50
N SER A 75 49.87 -30.45 -7.49
CA SER A 75 51.22 -30.04 -7.90
C SER A 75 52.32 -30.23 -6.84
N ARG A 76 51.96 -30.55 -5.59
CA ARG A 76 52.89 -30.74 -4.47
C ARG A 76 52.77 -32.15 -3.91
N THR A 77 53.78 -32.61 -3.18
CA THR A 77 53.83 -33.95 -2.58
C THR A 77 54.15 -33.83 -1.09
N ILE A 78 53.45 -34.62 -0.28
CA ILE A 78 53.70 -34.82 1.14
C ILE A 78 53.89 -36.32 1.41
N LYS A 79 54.31 -36.69 2.63
CA LYS A 79 54.34 -38.09 3.06
C LYS A 79 53.13 -38.41 3.93
N VAL A 80 52.34 -39.39 3.55
CA VAL A 80 51.25 -39.95 4.38
C VAL A 80 51.55 -41.42 4.63
N ASN A 81 51.65 -41.83 5.89
CA ASN A 81 52.04 -43.20 6.28
C ASN A 81 53.37 -43.66 5.61
N ASN A 82 54.33 -42.74 5.50
CA ASN A 82 55.63 -42.90 4.82
C ASN A 82 55.56 -43.14 3.30
N CYS A 83 54.40 -42.99 2.67
CA CYS A 83 54.24 -43.02 1.21
C CYS A 83 54.09 -41.61 0.64
N GLU A 84 54.58 -41.38 -0.58
CA GLU A 84 54.34 -40.13 -1.30
C GLU A 84 52.85 -39.98 -1.61
N PHE A 85 52.27 -38.84 -1.25
CA PHE A 85 50.87 -38.50 -1.46
C PHE A 85 50.76 -37.13 -2.13
N PRO A 86 50.16 -37.04 -3.33
CA PRO A 86 50.03 -35.77 -4.05
C PRO A 86 48.91 -34.91 -3.45
N VAL A 87 49.18 -33.61 -3.27
CA VAL A 87 48.22 -32.62 -2.75
C VAL A 87 48.25 -31.35 -3.60
N THR A 88 47.20 -30.54 -3.51
CA THR A 88 47.19 -29.22 -4.15
C THR A 88 48.16 -28.27 -3.46
N GLU A 89 48.61 -27.25 -4.17
CA GLU A 89 49.51 -26.24 -3.60
C GLU A 89 48.87 -25.51 -2.41
N ASN A 90 47.57 -25.22 -2.47
CA ASN A 90 46.90 -24.54 -1.37
C ASN A 90 46.86 -25.39 -0.09
N LEU A 91 46.59 -26.71 -0.21
CA LEU A 91 46.62 -27.61 0.93
C LEU A 91 48.03 -27.77 1.49
N TYR A 92 49.04 -27.89 0.63
CA TYR A 92 50.44 -27.96 1.05
C TYR A 92 50.83 -26.74 1.90
N LEU A 93 50.46 -25.53 1.45
CA LEU A 93 50.74 -24.28 2.16
C LEU A 93 49.97 -24.21 3.50
N ALA A 94 48.71 -24.63 3.52
CA ALA A 94 47.93 -24.72 4.76
C ALA A 94 48.62 -25.64 5.79
N LEU A 95 48.98 -26.87 5.39
CA LEU A 95 49.68 -27.82 6.27
C LEU A 95 51.05 -27.30 6.72
N LEU A 96 51.77 -26.61 5.83
CA LEU A 96 53.05 -25.97 6.15
C LEU A 96 52.91 -24.94 7.27
N ARG A 97 51.85 -24.12 7.23
CA ARG A 97 51.55 -23.10 8.24
C ARG A 97 51.01 -23.70 9.54
N LEU A 98 50.20 -24.75 9.44
CA LEU A 98 49.64 -25.45 10.60
C LEU A 98 50.68 -26.30 11.34
N ARG A 99 51.72 -26.77 10.67
CA ARG A 99 52.75 -27.63 11.28
C ARG A 99 53.47 -26.90 12.40
N ASN A 100 53.35 -27.43 13.61
CA ASN A 100 54.08 -26.94 14.77
C ASN A 100 55.54 -27.48 14.77
N ARG A 101 56.45 -26.80 15.47
CA ARG A 101 57.86 -27.21 15.55
C ARG A 101 58.11 -28.39 16.49
N GLN A 102 57.27 -28.55 17.51
CA GLN A 102 57.50 -29.48 18.61
C GLN A 102 56.36 -30.48 18.83
N LEU A 103 55.12 -30.07 18.57
CA LEU A 103 53.94 -30.89 18.87
C LEU A 103 53.27 -31.40 17.58
N GLU A 104 52.83 -32.66 17.59
CA GLU A 104 51.95 -33.16 16.54
C GLU A 104 50.55 -32.55 16.69
N ARG A 105 49.84 -32.37 15.57
CA ARG A 105 48.44 -31.91 15.54
C ARG A 105 47.56 -32.98 14.93
N ILE A 106 46.38 -33.18 15.51
CA ILE A 106 45.36 -34.08 14.95
C ILE A 106 44.40 -33.23 14.13
N LEU A 107 44.37 -33.45 12.82
CA LEU A 107 43.56 -32.66 11.89
C LEU A 107 42.63 -33.58 11.09
N TRP A 108 41.44 -33.08 10.82
CA TRP A 108 40.59 -33.59 9.75
C TRP A 108 40.76 -32.71 8.50
N VAL A 109 41.12 -33.33 7.39
CA VAL A 109 41.29 -32.69 6.09
C VAL A 109 40.60 -33.57 5.04
N ASP A 110 39.47 -33.11 4.52
CA ASP A 110 38.63 -33.83 3.57
C ASP A 110 39.41 -34.53 2.42
N ALA A 111 40.32 -33.80 1.76
CA ALA A 111 41.09 -34.29 0.62
C ALA A 111 42.11 -35.39 0.95
N ILE A 112 42.41 -35.61 2.25
CA ILE A 112 43.31 -36.68 2.70
C ILE A 112 42.53 -37.75 3.47
N CYS A 113 41.58 -37.37 4.32
CA CYS A 113 40.85 -38.27 5.20
C CYS A 113 39.82 -39.13 4.46
N ILE A 114 39.21 -38.57 3.41
CA ILE A 114 38.26 -39.28 2.53
C ILE A 114 38.99 -39.74 1.27
N ASN A 115 38.73 -40.97 0.85
CA ASN A 115 39.17 -41.48 -0.43
C ASN A 115 38.36 -40.81 -1.56
N GLN A 116 38.94 -39.75 -2.15
CA GLN A 116 38.24 -38.93 -3.14
C GLN A 116 37.94 -39.65 -4.47
N ASP A 117 38.59 -40.79 -4.71
CA ASP A 117 38.42 -41.59 -5.93
C ASP A 117 37.35 -42.70 -5.74
N ASP A 118 36.78 -42.84 -4.55
CA ASP A 118 35.73 -43.81 -4.20
C ASP A 118 34.40 -43.08 -3.95
N LEU A 119 33.47 -43.20 -4.90
CA LEU A 119 32.16 -42.53 -4.85
C LEU A 119 31.24 -43.12 -3.77
N ASP A 120 31.38 -44.40 -3.45
CA ASP A 120 30.58 -45.04 -2.41
C ASP A 120 31.05 -44.54 -1.03
N GLU A 121 32.37 -44.54 -0.78
CA GLU A 121 32.93 -43.94 0.44
C GLU A 121 32.55 -42.46 0.56
N LYS A 122 32.65 -41.69 -0.53
CA LYS A 122 32.28 -40.26 -0.53
C LYS A 122 30.80 -40.06 -0.14
N SER A 123 29.91 -40.91 -0.63
CA SER A 123 28.47 -40.82 -0.34
C SER A 123 28.16 -41.16 1.12
N GLU A 124 28.95 -42.03 1.76
CA GLU A 124 28.84 -42.35 3.19
C GLU A 124 29.50 -41.29 4.10
N GLN A 125 30.65 -40.73 3.70
CA GLN A 125 31.42 -39.79 4.53
C GLN A 125 30.88 -38.35 4.50
N ILE A 126 30.29 -37.90 3.39
CA ILE A 126 29.75 -36.54 3.28
C ILE A 126 28.69 -36.22 4.36
N PRO A 127 27.69 -37.10 4.61
CA PRO A 127 26.74 -36.90 5.71
C PRO A 127 27.42 -36.72 7.08
N LEU A 128 28.59 -37.32 7.30
CA LEU A 128 29.34 -37.21 8.56
C LEU A 128 30.05 -35.87 8.74
N MET A 129 30.23 -35.06 7.69
CA MET A 129 30.91 -33.76 7.77
C MET A 129 30.28 -32.85 8.83
N ARG A 130 28.95 -32.87 8.98
CA ARG A 130 28.24 -32.10 10.03
C ARG A 130 28.80 -32.47 11.40
N THR A 131 28.83 -33.77 11.70
CA THR A 131 29.31 -34.31 12.98
C THR A 131 30.77 -33.94 13.21
N ILE A 132 31.62 -34.11 12.19
CA ILE A 132 33.05 -33.85 12.28
C ILE A 132 33.33 -32.37 12.58
N TYR A 133 32.74 -31.43 11.84
CA TYR A 133 32.96 -30.01 12.09
C TYR A 133 32.33 -29.52 13.41
N ALA A 134 31.21 -30.10 13.83
CA ALA A 134 30.52 -29.71 15.07
C ALA A 134 31.26 -30.19 16.33
N GLN A 135 31.91 -31.36 16.24
CA GLN A 135 32.65 -31.98 17.33
C GLN A 135 34.12 -31.53 17.40
N ALA A 136 34.66 -30.93 16.33
CA ALA A 136 36.03 -30.42 16.31
C ALA A 136 36.28 -29.44 17.47
N GLN A 137 37.48 -29.52 18.06
CA GLN A 137 37.91 -28.57 19.09
C GLN A 137 37.82 -27.13 18.59
N HIS A 138 38.22 -26.92 17.35
CA HIS A 138 37.99 -25.70 16.57
C HIS A 138 38.13 -26.00 15.08
N VAL A 139 37.57 -25.10 14.27
CA VAL A 139 37.72 -25.10 12.82
C VAL A 139 38.72 -24.01 12.45
N THR A 140 39.78 -24.38 11.74
CA THR A 140 40.72 -23.42 11.17
C THR A 140 40.34 -23.15 9.72
N VAL A 141 39.92 -21.92 9.45
CA VAL A 141 39.65 -21.40 8.11
C VAL A 141 40.96 -20.90 7.52
N TRP A 142 41.42 -21.54 6.45
CA TRP A 142 42.60 -21.14 5.70
C TRP A 142 42.20 -20.38 4.43
N LEU A 143 42.46 -19.07 4.43
CA LEU A 143 42.15 -18.19 3.30
C LEU A 143 43.25 -18.17 2.23
N GLY A 144 44.39 -18.81 2.46
CA GLY A 144 45.56 -18.78 1.58
C GLY A 144 46.73 -17.98 2.14
N GLU A 145 47.83 -17.93 1.39
CA GLU A 145 49.01 -17.13 1.74
C GLU A 145 48.71 -15.62 1.73
N ALA A 146 49.68 -14.83 2.21
CA ALA A 146 49.61 -13.36 2.34
C ALA A 146 49.61 -12.60 0.99
N TYR A 147 49.09 -13.21 -0.08
CA TYR A 147 48.89 -12.52 -1.36
C TYR A 147 47.89 -11.37 -1.19
N GLU A 148 48.08 -10.31 -1.98
CA GLU A 148 47.19 -9.13 -1.98
C GLU A 148 47.04 -8.50 -0.59
N ASP A 149 48.08 -8.63 0.25
CA ASP A 149 48.11 -8.08 1.62
C ASP A 149 46.94 -8.56 2.52
N GLY A 150 46.45 -9.78 2.27
CA GLY A 150 45.33 -10.34 3.03
C GLY A 150 45.63 -10.59 4.52
N ASP A 151 46.90 -10.72 4.90
CA ASP A 151 47.34 -10.79 6.29
C ASP A 151 47.17 -9.43 6.99
N LYS A 152 47.57 -8.33 6.35
CA LYS A 152 47.34 -6.96 6.81
C LYS A 152 45.85 -6.64 6.93
N ALA A 153 45.02 -7.17 6.02
CA ALA A 153 43.57 -7.03 6.11
C ALA A 153 43.01 -7.65 7.41
N LEU A 154 43.49 -8.86 7.79
CA LEU A 154 43.10 -9.50 9.05
C LEU A 154 43.61 -8.71 10.27
N GLU A 155 44.85 -8.22 10.26
CA GLU A 155 45.40 -7.39 11.35
C GLU A 155 44.56 -6.12 11.57
N LYS A 156 44.17 -5.45 10.48
CA LYS A 156 43.33 -4.25 10.54
C LYS A 156 41.93 -4.55 11.09
N LEU A 157 41.31 -5.64 10.66
CA LEU A 157 40.01 -6.08 11.18
C LEU A 157 40.11 -6.43 12.67
N GLN A 158 41.21 -7.04 13.11
CA GLN A 158 41.46 -7.29 14.53
C GLN A 158 41.60 -5.99 15.33
N SER A 159 42.40 -5.03 14.85
CA SER A 159 42.52 -3.71 15.49
C SER A 159 41.18 -2.99 15.64
N LEU A 160 40.30 -3.07 14.62
CA LEU A 160 38.96 -2.49 14.68
C LEU A 160 38.07 -3.20 15.70
N ALA A 161 38.14 -4.53 15.78
CA ALA A 161 37.41 -5.31 16.78
C ALA A 161 37.82 -4.94 18.21
N GLU A 162 39.08 -4.56 18.41
CA GLU A 162 39.63 -4.09 19.69
C GLU A 162 39.28 -2.62 20.00
N GLY A 163 38.58 -1.92 19.10
CA GLY A 163 38.19 -0.53 19.28
C GLY A 163 39.35 0.47 19.12
N GLN A 164 40.43 0.08 18.43
CA GLN A 164 41.55 0.97 18.16
C GLN A 164 41.17 2.02 17.11
N ASP A 165 41.51 3.29 17.38
CA ASP A 165 41.34 4.39 16.42
C ASP A 165 42.45 4.30 15.37
N ILE A 166 42.15 3.58 14.29
CA ILE A 166 43.08 3.33 13.19
C ILE A 166 42.68 4.13 11.96
N ASP A 167 43.68 4.60 11.22
CA ASP A 167 43.46 5.15 9.89
C ASP A 167 42.87 4.05 8.97
N ILE A 168 41.65 4.31 8.52
CA ILE A 168 40.82 3.44 7.66
C ILE A 168 41.19 3.66 6.18
N GLU A 169 41.98 4.70 5.86
CA GLU A 169 42.40 5.00 4.49
C GLU A 169 43.16 3.81 3.87
N GLY A 170 42.66 3.30 2.74
CA GLY A 170 43.21 2.13 2.04
C GLY A 170 42.84 0.75 2.61
N CYS A 171 42.28 0.68 3.82
CA CYS A 171 41.83 -0.59 4.43
C CYS A 171 40.65 -1.20 3.66
N GLU A 172 39.85 -0.37 2.98
CA GLU A 172 38.74 -0.83 2.13
C GLU A 172 39.22 -1.79 1.04
N LYS A 173 40.29 -1.42 0.32
CA LYS A 173 40.84 -2.25 -0.75
C LYS A 173 41.40 -3.57 -0.22
N LEU A 174 42.12 -3.52 0.90
CA LEU A 174 42.69 -4.72 1.56
C LEU A 174 41.60 -5.71 1.97
N CYS A 175 40.56 -5.22 2.65
CA CYS A 175 39.40 -6.03 3.02
C CYS A 175 38.66 -6.55 1.78
N MET A 176 38.48 -5.72 0.74
CA MET A 176 37.85 -6.16 -0.51
C MET A 176 38.59 -7.31 -1.18
N ASP A 177 39.91 -7.22 -1.31
CA ASP A 177 40.72 -8.24 -1.96
C ASP A 177 40.71 -9.55 -1.14
N LEU A 178 40.72 -9.45 0.20
CA LEU A 178 40.52 -10.60 1.08
C LEU A 178 39.15 -11.28 0.88
N PHE A 179 38.06 -10.52 0.84
CA PHE A 179 36.70 -11.07 0.74
C PHE A 179 36.35 -11.59 -0.65
N ARG A 180 37.07 -11.16 -1.70
CA ARG A 180 36.94 -11.72 -3.05
C ARG A 180 37.50 -13.13 -3.18
N ARG A 181 38.25 -13.61 -2.19
CA ARG A 181 38.80 -14.97 -2.22
C ARG A 181 37.65 -15.99 -2.27
N ALA A 182 37.83 -17.01 -3.11
CA ALA A 182 36.81 -18.03 -3.40
C ALA A 182 36.24 -18.74 -2.16
N TRP A 183 36.97 -18.73 -1.02
CA TRP A 183 36.50 -19.34 0.22
C TRP A 183 35.16 -18.76 0.67
N PHE A 184 35.00 -17.43 0.64
CA PHE A 184 33.77 -16.77 1.09
C PHE A 184 32.54 -17.07 0.24
N ARG A 185 32.72 -17.60 -0.97
CA ARG A 185 31.62 -17.93 -1.89
C ARG A 185 31.37 -19.42 -2.03
N ARG A 186 32.21 -20.29 -1.48
CA ARG A 186 32.09 -21.75 -1.67
C ARG A 186 30.94 -22.32 -0.81
N ILE A 187 30.03 -23.09 -1.40
CA ILE A 187 28.86 -23.61 -0.66
C ILE A 187 29.25 -24.50 0.53
N TRP A 188 30.26 -25.35 0.37
CA TRP A 188 30.69 -26.27 1.43
C TRP A 188 31.10 -25.56 2.72
N VAL A 189 31.69 -24.37 2.62
CA VAL A 189 32.21 -23.66 3.81
C VAL A 189 31.10 -23.30 4.79
N LEU A 190 29.86 -23.20 4.32
CA LEU A 190 28.69 -22.89 5.14
C LEU A 190 28.45 -23.97 6.18
N GLN A 191 28.56 -25.24 5.82
CA GLN A 191 28.45 -26.33 6.78
C GLN A 191 29.64 -26.30 7.75
N GLU A 192 30.85 -26.10 7.23
CA GLU A 192 32.09 -26.13 8.00
C GLU A 192 32.12 -25.09 9.12
N VAL A 193 31.68 -23.86 8.83
CA VAL A 193 31.59 -22.77 9.81
C VAL A 193 30.23 -22.65 10.45
N GLY A 194 29.19 -23.27 9.89
CA GLY A 194 27.81 -23.22 10.36
C GLY A 194 27.50 -24.12 11.55
N VAL A 195 28.33 -25.13 11.79
CA VAL A 195 28.19 -26.01 12.97
C VAL A 195 29.35 -25.92 13.97
N ALA A 196 30.46 -25.28 13.59
CA ALA A 196 31.64 -25.10 14.43
C ALA A 196 31.37 -24.24 15.68
N ARG A 197 31.84 -24.62 16.86
CA ARG A 197 31.70 -23.75 18.06
C ARG A 197 32.81 -22.71 18.18
N PHE A 198 34.00 -23.04 17.70
CA PHE A 198 35.17 -22.18 17.72
C PHE A 198 35.79 -22.13 16.33
N ILE A 199 36.02 -20.91 15.83
CA ILE A 199 36.51 -20.67 14.47
C ILE A 199 37.73 -19.75 14.56
N TYR A 200 38.82 -20.16 13.91
CA TYR A 200 39.99 -19.32 13.66
C TYR A 200 40.11 -19.03 12.18
N ILE A 201 40.40 -17.80 11.83
CA ILE A 201 40.59 -17.36 10.44
C ILE A 201 42.04 -17.02 10.23
N MET A 202 42.65 -17.69 9.27
CA MET A 202 44.08 -17.63 8.99
C MET A 202 44.34 -17.18 7.56
N CYS A 203 45.23 -16.20 7.42
CA CYS A 203 45.76 -15.74 6.14
C CYS A 203 47.27 -15.52 6.27
N GLY A 204 48.07 -16.25 5.50
CA GLY A 204 49.53 -16.25 5.65
C GLY A 204 49.96 -16.71 7.05
N SER A 205 50.62 -15.83 7.82
CA SER A 205 50.99 -16.09 9.22
C SER A 205 50.04 -15.49 10.25
N VAL A 206 49.09 -14.66 9.81
CA VAL A 206 48.15 -13.98 10.71
C VAL A 206 46.95 -14.88 10.97
N GLN A 207 46.56 -14.97 12.24
CA GLN A 207 45.39 -15.72 12.69
C GLN A 207 44.57 -14.86 13.64
N ILE A 208 43.26 -14.78 13.39
CA ILE A 208 42.31 -14.06 14.24
C ILE A 208 41.15 -14.98 14.64
N ASN A 209 40.45 -14.65 15.73
CA ASN A 209 39.23 -15.34 16.12
C ASN A 209 38.07 -14.94 15.19
N GLY A 210 37.17 -15.87 14.86
CA GLY A 210 35.98 -15.58 14.05
C GLY A 210 35.10 -14.45 14.62
N HIS A 211 35.01 -14.32 15.94
CA HIS A 211 34.33 -13.20 16.58
C HIS A 211 35.02 -11.86 16.33
N ALA A 212 36.36 -11.83 16.31
CA ALA A 212 37.12 -10.63 15.97
C ALA A 212 36.92 -10.24 14.49
N LEU A 213 36.80 -11.21 13.58
CA LEU A 213 36.42 -10.90 12.19
C LEU A 213 35.06 -10.18 12.17
N TRP A 214 34.06 -10.73 12.87
CA TRP A 214 32.70 -10.16 12.90
C TRP A 214 32.66 -8.75 13.52
N GLU A 215 33.28 -8.53 14.68
CA GLU A 215 33.29 -7.21 15.32
C GLU A 215 34.09 -6.18 14.50
N GLY A 216 35.22 -6.60 13.91
CA GLY A 216 36.01 -5.76 13.01
C GLY A 216 35.23 -5.33 11.77
N LEU A 217 34.47 -6.26 11.19
CA LEU A 217 33.57 -6.01 10.08
C LEU A 217 32.51 -4.95 10.44
N LYS A 218 31.87 -5.08 11.61
CA LYS A 218 30.88 -4.11 12.11
C LYS A 218 31.47 -2.71 12.29
N GLY A 219 32.68 -2.61 12.83
CA GLY A 219 33.38 -1.34 13.00
C GLY A 219 33.85 -0.70 11.68
N PHE A 220 34.11 -1.50 10.64
CA PHE A 220 34.61 -1.03 9.35
C PHE A 220 33.56 -0.34 8.47
N GLY A 221 32.31 -0.82 8.49
CA GLY A 221 31.23 -0.28 7.65
C GLY A 221 31.43 -0.55 6.14
N LEU A 222 31.52 -1.83 5.75
CA LEU A 222 31.71 -2.22 4.33
C LEU A 222 30.63 -1.66 3.40
N PRO A 223 30.95 -1.35 2.12
CA PRO A 223 29.92 -1.06 1.11
C PRO A 223 28.91 -2.21 0.96
N SER A 224 27.63 -1.89 0.70
CA SER A 224 26.52 -2.86 0.65
C SER A 224 26.82 -4.09 -0.22
N LYS A 225 27.39 -3.88 -1.42
CA LYS A 225 27.75 -4.96 -2.36
C LYS A 225 28.66 -6.05 -1.77
N TYR A 226 29.48 -5.71 -0.77
CA TYR A 226 30.37 -6.65 -0.09
C TYR A 226 29.75 -7.24 1.16
N GLN A 227 28.95 -6.45 1.88
CA GLN A 227 28.13 -6.97 2.97
C GLN A 227 27.23 -8.12 2.48
N GLU A 228 26.70 -8.02 1.25
CA GLU A 228 25.91 -9.06 0.59
C GLU A 228 26.70 -10.34 0.32
N MET A 229 27.93 -10.20 -0.16
CA MET A 229 28.77 -11.34 -0.51
C MET A 229 29.23 -12.12 0.72
N ILE A 230 29.52 -11.42 1.83
CA ILE A 230 30.05 -12.06 3.04
C ILE A 230 28.96 -12.36 4.07
N GLY A 231 27.81 -11.70 3.99
CA GLY A 231 26.74 -11.75 4.98
C GLY A 231 26.30 -13.15 5.37
N PRO A 232 26.04 -14.04 4.40
CA PRO A 232 25.71 -15.44 4.68
C PRO A 232 26.75 -16.15 5.57
N VAL A 233 28.04 -16.02 5.26
CA VAL A 233 29.12 -16.64 6.03
C VAL A 233 29.36 -15.93 7.36
N ALA A 234 29.32 -14.59 7.36
CA ALA A 234 29.51 -13.77 8.56
C ALA A 234 28.41 -14.01 9.60
N PHE A 235 27.16 -14.19 9.17
CA PHE A 235 26.04 -14.55 10.02
C PHE A 235 26.26 -15.88 10.73
N LEU A 236 26.75 -16.89 10.01
CA LEU A 236 27.12 -18.17 10.61
C LEU A 236 28.26 -18.00 11.61
N ILE A 237 29.34 -17.31 11.25
CA ILE A 237 30.48 -17.08 12.16
C ILE A 237 30.06 -16.35 13.44
N LYS A 238 29.20 -15.33 13.34
CA LYS A 238 28.64 -14.58 14.48
C LYS A 238 27.97 -15.52 15.50
N GLY A 239 27.20 -16.48 15.01
CA GLY A 239 26.45 -17.42 15.85
C GLY A 239 27.31 -18.48 16.54
N ALA A 240 28.57 -18.68 16.13
CA ALA A 240 29.40 -19.82 16.56
C ALA A 240 29.55 -19.95 18.08
N LEU A 241 29.81 -18.84 18.78
CA LEU A 241 30.01 -18.82 20.24
C LEU A 241 28.73 -19.12 21.04
N LEU A 242 27.55 -18.92 20.43
CA LEU A 242 26.25 -19.14 21.07
C LEU A 242 25.70 -20.54 20.81
N ARG A 243 26.38 -21.37 20.00
CA ARG A 243 25.89 -22.71 19.66
C ARG A 243 25.99 -23.67 20.85
N PRO A 244 24.95 -24.50 21.09
CA PRO A 244 25.01 -25.54 22.10
C PRO A 244 26.11 -26.55 21.77
N LYS A 245 26.49 -27.35 22.78
CA LYS A 245 27.38 -28.49 22.54
C LYS A 245 26.68 -29.44 21.55
N TYR A 246 27.44 -30.02 20.63
CA TYR A 246 26.89 -30.99 19.69
C TYR A 246 26.31 -32.19 20.45
N GLU A 247 25.06 -32.52 20.13
CA GLU A 247 24.40 -33.73 20.59
C GLU A 247 24.23 -34.68 19.38
N PRO A 248 24.60 -35.98 19.51
CA PRO A 248 24.42 -36.94 18.42
C PRO A 248 22.97 -36.97 17.94
N GLY A 249 22.77 -36.86 16.62
CA GLY A 249 21.44 -36.79 16.01
C GLY A 249 20.76 -35.42 16.05
N SER A 250 21.36 -34.40 16.70
CA SER A 250 20.84 -33.03 16.67
C SER A 250 20.83 -32.44 15.27
N ARG A 251 19.73 -31.78 14.91
CA ARG A 251 19.52 -31.14 13.61
C ARG A 251 19.67 -29.63 13.70
N GLY A 252 19.71 -28.97 12.55
CA GLY A 252 19.67 -27.52 12.50
C GLY A 252 18.31 -26.97 12.93
N THR A 253 18.18 -25.64 12.91
CA THR A 253 16.94 -24.94 13.23
C THR A 253 16.19 -24.44 12.01
N LEU A 254 16.86 -24.41 10.84
CA LEU A 254 16.33 -23.89 9.58
C LEU A 254 16.00 -25.04 8.66
N THR A 255 14.90 -24.93 7.93
CA THR A 255 14.52 -25.91 6.90
C THR A 255 15.45 -25.83 5.69
N ILE A 256 15.49 -26.89 4.89
CA ILE A 256 16.24 -26.92 3.63
C ILE A 256 15.76 -25.85 2.66
N GLY A 257 14.46 -25.53 2.65
CA GLY A 257 13.91 -24.43 1.86
C GLY A 257 14.50 -23.08 2.26
N GLU A 258 14.57 -22.79 3.56
CA GLU A 258 15.18 -21.56 4.07
C GLU A 258 16.66 -21.50 3.71
N LEU A 259 17.41 -22.57 3.98
CA LEU A 259 18.84 -22.64 3.68
C LEU A 259 19.12 -22.43 2.18
N VAL A 260 18.36 -23.07 1.31
CA VAL A 260 18.51 -22.87 -0.14
C VAL A 260 18.21 -21.42 -0.52
N GLY A 261 17.15 -20.81 0.04
CA GLY A 261 16.84 -19.39 -0.16
C GLY A 261 17.95 -18.45 0.32
N MET A 262 18.65 -18.81 1.39
CA MET A 262 19.74 -18.02 1.97
C MET A 262 21.07 -18.17 1.23
N TYR A 263 21.35 -19.35 0.65
CA TYR A 263 22.70 -19.73 0.25
C TYR A 263 22.88 -20.19 -1.21
N CYS A 264 21.80 -20.32 -2.00
CA CYS A 264 21.88 -20.90 -3.37
C CYS A 264 22.89 -20.23 -4.32
N TYR A 265 23.25 -18.96 -4.11
CA TYR A 265 24.24 -18.20 -4.91
C TYR A 265 25.70 -18.50 -4.56
N HIS A 266 25.97 -19.38 -3.59
CA HIS A 266 27.33 -19.85 -3.35
C HIS A 266 27.77 -20.79 -4.48
N ASP A 267 29.05 -20.69 -4.82
CA ASP A 267 29.69 -21.45 -5.87
C ASP A 267 29.93 -22.89 -5.43
N ALA A 268 29.73 -23.80 -6.37
CA ALA A 268 29.85 -25.23 -6.16
C ALA A 268 30.59 -25.85 -7.35
N THR A 269 31.53 -26.76 -7.11
CA THR A 269 32.23 -27.44 -8.22
C THR A 269 31.26 -28.34 -8.99
N GLU A 270 30.46 -29.11 -8.27
CA GLU A 270 29.33 -29.88 -8.80
C GLU A 270 28.02 -29.21 -8.39
N GLN A 271 27.04 -29.13 -9.30
CA GLN A 271 25.79 -28.41 -9.02
C GLN A 271 24.99 -29.01 -7.85
N HIS A 272 25.09 -30.34 -7.66
CA HIS A 272 24.51 -31.09 -6.54
C HIS A 272 24.93 -30.54 -5.17
N ASP A 273 26.16 -30.06 -5.05
CA ASP A 273 26.70 -29.58 -3.78
C ASP A 273 25.96 -28.34 -3.28
N LYS A 274 25.29 -27.59 -4.18
CA LYS A 274 24.43 -26.46 -3.79
C LYS A 274 23.28 -26.86 -2.87
N ILE A 275 22.92 -28.15 -2.86
CA ILE A 275 21.95 -28.75 -1.94
C ILE A 275 22.67 -29.56 -0.86
N TYR A 276 23.57 -30.47 -1.25
CA TYR A 276 24.12 -31.45 -0.32
C TYR A 276 24.95 -30.82 0.80
N ALA A 277 25.63 -29.71 0.55
CA ALA A 277 26.33 -28.94 1.59
C ALA A 277 25.37 -28.32 2.63
N LEU A 278 24.10 -28.11 2.30
CA LEU A 278 23.12 -27.50 3.19
C LEU A 278 22.37 -28.53 4.05
N LEU A 279 22.37 -29.80 3.66
CA LEU A 279 21.72 -30.88 4.41
C LEU A 279 22.26 -30.98 5.84
N GLY A 280 23.58 -30.81 5.98
CA GLY A 280 24.24 -30.79 7.27
C GLY A 280 23.94 -29.55 8.12
N LEU A 281 23.14 -28.60 7.65
CA LEU A 281 22.63 -27.45 8.42
C LEU A 281 21.10 -27.52 8.61
N SER A 282 20.43 -28.45 7.95
CA SER A 282 18.97 -28.52 7.89
C SER A 282 18.34 -29.09 9.16
N ALA A 283 17.14 -28.61 9.47
CA ALA A 283 16.22 -29.16 10.46
C ALA A 283 15.44 -30.37 9.90
N ASP A 284 15.32 -30.47 8.57
CA ASP A 284 14.52 -31.49 7.91
C ASP A 284 15.01 -32.92 8.19
N PRO A 285 14.11 -33.91 8.24
CA PRO A 285 14.50 -35.30 8.25
C PRO A 285 15.22 -35.68 6.95
N ILE A 286 16.23 -36.53 7.09
CA ILE A 286 16.85 -37.19 5.94
C ILE A 286 15.80 -38.13 5.35
N THR A 287 15.23 -37.73 4.22
CA THR A 287 14.37 -38.55 3.38
C THR A 287 15.20 -39.11 2.22
N PRO A 288 14.74 -40.17 1.52
CA PRO A 288 15.41 -40.66 0.32
C PRO A 288 15.63 -39.57 -0.75
N ASP A 289 14.76 -38.56 -0.79
CA ASP A 289 14.84 -37.41 -1.69
C ASP A 289 15.93 -36.40 -1.30
N LEU A 290 16.36 -36.42 -0.04
CA LEU A 290 17.42 -35.56 0.51
C LEU A 290 18.70 -36.33 0.83
N THR A 291 18.87 -37.55 0.34
CA THR A 291 20.13 -38.31 0.50
C THR A 291 21.10 -37.97 -0.64
N PRO A 292 22.38 -37.67 -0.35
CA PRO A 292 23.39 -37.41 -1.39
C PRO A 292 23.50 -38.55 -2.39
N ASN A 293 23.30 -38.26 -3.68
CA ASN A 293 23.44 -39.22 -4.76
C ASN A 293 23.95 -38.53 -6.03
N TYR A 294 25.27 -38.58 -6.22
CA TYR A 294 25.95 -37.97 -7.38
C TYR A 294 25.71 -38.71 -8.71
N ALA A 295 25.08 -39.90 -8.69
CA ALA A 295 24.74 -40.62 -9.91
C ALA A 295 23.47 -40.08 -10.60
N LEU A 296 22.63 -39.31 -9.88
CA LEU A 296 21.44 -38.69 -10.45
C LEU A 296 21.81 -37.44 -11.26
N PRO A 297 21.14 -37.16 -12.40
CA PRO A 297 21.33 -35.89 -13.08
C PRO A 297 20.74 -34.74 -12.25
N TRP A 298 21.35 -33.55 -12.35
CA TRP A 298 20.98 -32.37 -11.54
C TRP A 298 19.47 -32.06 -11.56
N ASN A 299 18.82 -32.09 -12.72
CA ASN A 299 17.39 -31.77 -12.83
C ASN A 299 16.50 -32.71 -12.00
N LYS A 300 16.95 -33.95 -11.75
CA LYS A 300 16.24 -34.89 -10.87
C LYS A 300 16.46 -34.57 -9.40
N VAL A 301 17.67 -34.22 -9.00
CA VAL A 301 17.94 -33.73 -7.64
C VAL A 301 17.15 -32.45 -7.36
N PHE A 302 17.14 -31.52 -8.32
CA PHE A 302 16.36 -30.29 -8.20
C PHE A 302 14.85 -30.57 -8.07
N GLN A 303 14.32 -31.51 -8.85
CA GLN A 303 12.93 -31.96 -8.74
C GLN A 303 12.63 -32.57 -7.36
N GLN A 304 13.51 -33.45 -6.85
CA GLN A 304 13.36 -34.09 -5.53
C GLN A 304 13.34 -33.08 -4.39
N VAL A 305 14.28 -32.14 -4.38
CA VAL A 305 14.36 -31.09 -3.34
C VAL A 305 13.15 -30.16 -3.42
N THR A 306 12.72 -29.79 -4.62
CA THR A 306 11.55 -28.94 -4.81
C THR A 306 10.26 -29.63 -4.35
N ASN A 307 10.11 -30.93 -4.64
CA ASN A 307 9.00 -31.75 -4.12
C ASN A 307 9.06 -31.86 -2.59
N HIS A 308 10.24 -31.98 -1.99
CA HIS A 308 10.37 -32.00 -0.53
C HIS A 308 9.94 -30.67 0.10
N ILE A 309 10.32 -29.54 -0.51
CA ILE A 309 9.92 -28.21 -0.04
C ILE A 309 8.41 -27.96 -0.27
N PHE A 310 7.86 -28.46 -1.38
CA PHE A 310 6.48 -28.25 -1.81
C PHE A 310 5.76 -29.59 -2.06
N PRO A 311 5.41 -30.36 -1.00
CA PRO A 311 4.99 -31.75 -1.12
C PRO A 311 3.64 -31.96 -1.84
N GLU A 312 2.75 -30.98 -1.84
CA GLU A 312 1.45 -31.06 -2.53
C GLU A 312 1.46 -30.37 -3.90
N CYS A 313 2.63 -29.98 -4.41
CA CYS A 313 2.78 -29.34 -5.70
C CYS A 313 3.29 -30.31 -6.77
N SER A 314 2.87 -30.09 -8.02
CA SER A 314 3.46 -30.73 -9.20
C SER A 314 4.67 -29.93 -9.67
N VAL A 315 5.82 -30.58 -9.81
CA VAL A 315 7.08 -29.94 -10.21
C VAL A 315 7.61 -30.52 -11.51
N GLU A 316 7.85 -29.64 -12.48
CA GLU A 316 8.43 -29.97 -13.78
C GLU A 316 9.84 -29.37 -13.91
N THR A 317 10.82 -30.20 -14.30
CA THR A 317 12.21 -29.81 -14.56
C THR A 317 12.73 -30.50 -15.82
N TRP A 318 13.73 -29.92 -16.49
CA TRP A 318 14.30 -30.46 -17.73
C TRP A 318 15.82 -30.64 -17.65
N PRO A 319 16.42 -31.64 -18.31
CA PRO A 319 17.87 -31.78 -18.39
C PRO A 319 18.53 -30.52 -18.95
N GLY A 320 19.59 -30.04 -18.28
CA GLY A 320 20.32 -28.84 -18.68
C GLY A 320 19.61 -27.51 -18.40
N SER A 321 18.39 -27.54 -17.86
CA SER A 321 17.69 -26.36 -17.35
C SER A 321 17.97 -26.15 -15.87
N ASP A 322 18.09 -24.89 -15.48
CA ASP A 322 18.20 -24.45 -14.09
C ASP A 322 16.86 -23.96 -13.51
N LEU A 323 15.77 -24.14 -14.27
CA LEU A 323 14.42 -23.70 -13.93
C LEU A 323 13.51 -24.88 -13.57
N ALA A 324 12.72 -24.69 -12.52
CA ALA A 324 11.58 -25.53 -12.15
C ALA A 324 10.27 -24.76 -12.32
N ILE A 325 9.27 -25.42 -12.88
CA ILE A 325 7.89 -24.93 -12.89
C ILE A 325 7.10 -25.71 -11.84
N ILE A 326 6.45 -24.98 -10.94
CA ILE A 326 5.76 -25.51 -9.78
C ILE A 326 4.28 -25.13 -9.92
N ARG A 327 3.41 -26.13 -9.95
CA ARG A 327 1.95 -25.95 -9.98
C ARG A 327 1.37 -26.48 -8.68
N GLY A 328 0.55 -25.68 -8.02
CA GLY A 328 -0.06 -26.08 -6.77
C GLY A 328 -1.18 -25.15 -6.35
N LYS A 329 -1.74 -25.40 -5.18
CA LYS A 329 -2.69 -24.50 -4.53
C LYS A 329 -2.00 -23.73 -3.43
N GLY A 330 -2.48 -22.53 -3.14
CA GLY A 330 -2.01 -21.79 -1.98
C GLY A 330 -2.77 -20.52 -1.70
N TRP A 331 -2.24 -19.73 -0.78
CA TRP A 331 -2.88 -18.54 -0.25
C TRP A 331 -1.90 -17.37 -0.27
N ALA A 332 -2.33 -16.26 -0.87
CA ALA A 332 -1.67 -14.98 -0.66
C ALA A 332 -1.96 -14.52 0.77
N LEU A 333 -0.92 -14.36 1.57
CA LEU A 333 -1.01 -13.95 2.97
C LEU A 333 -0.84 -12.44 3.13
N GLY A 334 -0.27 -11.77 2.13
CA GLY A 334 0.06 -10.35 2.21
C GLY A 334 1.18 -9.95 1.25
N HIS A 335 1.71 -8.75 1.43
CA HIS A 335 2.82 -8.22 0.63
C HIS A 335 3.83 -7.42 1.47
N ILE A 336 5.06 -7.34 0.97
CA ILE A 336 6.16 -6.55 1.53
C ILE A 336 5.97 -5.09 1.10
N CYS A 337 5.95 -4.17 2.05
CA CYS A 337 5.62 -2.76 1.84
C CYS A 337 6.89 -1.93 1.75
N SER A 338 7.77 -2.09 2.73
CA SER A 338 9.08 -1.43 2.73
C SER A 338 10.18 -2.40 3.09
N VAL A 339 11.37 -2.13 2.55
CA VAL A 339 12.58 -2.91 2.80
C VAL A 339 13.66 -1.95 3.26
N ARG A 340 14.15 -2.13 4.47
CA ARG A 340 15.27 -1.39 5.04
C ARG A 340 16.44 -2.34 5.21
N HIS A 341 17.59 -1.96 4.65
CA HIS A 341 18.82 -2.68 4.92
C HIS A 341 19.28 -2.37 6.33
N VAL A 342 19.48 -3.40 7.14
CA VAL A 342 20.19 -3.26 8.41
C VAL A 342 21.67 -3.37 8.09
N SER A 343 22.50 -2.55 8.71
CA SER A 343 23.97 -2.53 8.58
C SER A 343 24.68 -3.81 9.05
N ASP A 344 23.96 -4.92 9.19
CA ASP A 344 24.37 -6.17 9.83
C ASP A 344 24.54 -7.30 8.81
N PHE A 345 25.21 -7.03 7.69
CA PHE A 345 25.69 -8.06 6.77
C PHE A 345 24.60 -8.95 6.16
N GLY A 346 23.70 -8.33 5.38
CA GLY A 346 22.71 -9.04 4.57
C GLY A 346 21.34 -9.29 5.25
N GLN A 347 21.19 -8.93 6.53
CA GLN A 347 19.89 -8.91 7.19
C GLN A 347 19.00 -7.79 6.63
N GLN A 348 17.72 -8.09 6.43
CA GLN A 348 16.74 -7.13 5.95
C GLN A 348 15.65 -6.93 6.99
N LYS A 349 15.33 -5.67 7.27
CA LYS A 349 14.10 -5.28 7.96
C LYS A 349 13.04 -5.07 6.91
N VAL A 350 12.03 -5.92 6.87
CA VAL A 350 10.91 -5.77 5.94
C VAL A 350 9.61 -5.49 6.68
N ARG A 351 8.88 -4.47 6.25
CA ARG A 351 7.51 -4.27 6.71
C ARG A 351 6.59 -5.08 5.80
N VAL A 352 5.65 -5.82 6.38
CA VAL A 352 4.72 -6.68 5.63
C VAL A 352 3.30 -6.37 6.07
N TYR A 353 2.41 -6.11 5.12
CA TYR A 353 0.97 -6.05 5.37
C TYR A 353 0.36 -7.42 5.11
N LEU A 354 -0.19 -8.00 6.18
CA LEU A 354 -0.88 -9.29 6.15
C LEU A 354 -2.40 -9.09 6.01
N ASN A 355 -3.02 -10.00 5.27
CA ASN A 355 -4.44 -9.94 4.97
C ASN A 355 -5.29 -10.80 5.92
N ASP A 356 -6.61 -10.74 5.72
CA ASP A 356 -7.60 -11.48 6.51
C ASP A 356 -7.36 -13.00 6.44
N THR A 357 -6.87 -13.50 5.30
CA THR A 357 -6.51 -14.92 5.14
C THR A 357 -5.38 -15.30 6.09
N ALA A 358 -4.33 -14.49 6.19
CA ALA A 358 -3.28 -14.69 7.18
C ALA A 358 -3.83 -14.63 8.62
N ARG A 359 -4.70 -13.67 8.94
CA ARG A 359 -5.31 -13.58 10.28
C ARG A 359 -6.12 -14.83 10.64
N SER A 360 -6.88 -15.36 9.68
CA SER A 360 -7.66 -16.60 9.85
C SER A 360 -6.78 -17.83 10.11
N MET A 361 -5.54 -17.82 9.62
CA MET A 361 -4.55 -18.88 9.83
C MET A 361 -3.75 -18.71 11.13
N GLY A 362 -4.15 -17.81 12.03
CA GLY A 362 -3.46 -17.58 13.30
C GLY A 362 -2.13 -16.84 13.17
N TYR A 363 -1.95 -16.08 12.08
CA TYR A 363 -0.97 -15.00 12.04
C TYR A 363 -1.62 -13.79 12.77
N GLU A 364 -1.02 -13.32 13.87
CA GLU A 364 -1.62 -12.29 14.74
C GLU A 364 -1.94 -10.98 14.01
N SER A 365 -3.02 -10.30 14.42
CA SER A 365 -3.61 -9.12 13.77
C SER A 365 -2.90 -7.79 14.04
N GLU A 366 -1.98 -7.70 15.01
CA GLU A 366 -1.36 -6.44 15.43
C GLU A 366 0.13 -6.36 15.07
N TRP A 367 0.45 -6.17 13.78
CA TRP A 367 1.85 -6.02 13.36
C TRP A 367 2.04 -4.91 12.32
N ASP A 368 2.27 -3.70 12.84
CA ASP A 368 2.84 -2.54 12.15
C ASP A 368 4.37 -2.52 12.31
N VAL A 369 5.05 -3.69 12.29
CA VAL A 369 6.44 -3.84 12.75
C VAL A 369 7.33 -4.53 11.72
N ASP A 370 8.52 -3.97 11.56
CA ASP A 370 9.62 -4.47 10.72
C ASP A 370 10.01 -5.93 11.09
N TRP A 371 9.83 -6.87 10.16
CA TRP A 371 10.37 -8.23 10.23
C TRP A 371 11.88 -8.17 10.06
N GLU A 372 12.63 -8.51 11.10
CA GLU A 372 14.07 -8.79 10.99
C GLU A 372 14.27 -10.18 10.41
N LEU A 373 14.36 -10.24 9.09
CA LEU A 373 14.62 -11.49 8.40
C LEU A 373 16.14 -11.75 8.34
N GLN A 374 16.52 -13.03 8.36
CA GLN A 374 17.92 -13.47 8.30
C GLN A 374 18.58 -13.08 6.96
N THR A 375 19.85 -13.43 6.75
CA THR A 375 20.54 -13.11 5.49
C THR A 375 19.96 -13.89 4.31
N PHE A 376 19.67 -13.25 3.19
CA PHE A 376 19.15 -13.90 1.97
C PHE A 376 20.11 -13.79 0.80
N ALA A 377 20.00 -14.73 -0.15
CA ALA A 377 20.79 -14.68 -1.37
C ALA A 377 20.27 -13.64 -2.39
N ARG A 378 19.00 -13.24 -2.28
CA ARG A 378 18.38 -12.16 -3.05
C ARG A 378 17.60 -11.23 -2.14
N PHE A 379 17.63 -9.95 -2.46
CA PHE A 379 16.87 -8.95 -1.72
C PHE A 379 15.40 -8.98 -2.06
N PHE A 380 14.61 -8.82 -1.00
CA PHE A 380 13.22 -8.45 -1.15
C PHE A 380 13.09 -7.06 -1.72
N SER A 381 12.01 -6.86 -2.46
CA SER A 381 11.59 -5.56 -2.95
C SER A 381 10.19 -5.28 -2.43
N PRO A 382 9.87 -4.01 -2.14
CA PRO A 382 8.49 -3.58 -2.01
C PRO A 382 7.63 -4.14 -3.14
N GLY A 383 6.50 -4.74 -2.78
CA GLY A 383 5.58 -5.44 -3.65
C GLY A 383 5.80 -6.94 -3.83
N ASP A 384 6.85 -7.50 -3.23
CA ASP A 384 6.96 -8.96 -3.11
C ASP A 384 5.81 -9.52 -2.26
N ILE A 385 5.27 -10.66 -2.68
CA ILE A 385 4.08 -11.27 -2.08
C ILE A 385 4.50 -12.39 -1.13
N VAL A 386 3.90 -12.40 0.05
CA VAL A 386 4.01 -13.52 1.00
C VAL A 386 2.96 -14.55 0.62
N PHE A 387 3.39 -15.72 0.18
CA PHE A 387 2.49 -16.74 -0.35
C PHE A 387 2.74 -18.09 0.29
N LEU A 388 1.69 -18.71 0.84
CA LEU A 388 1.77 -20.03 1.45
C LEU A 388 1.23 -21.09 0.48
N LEU A 389 2.09 -21.97 -0.02
CA LEU A 389 1.69 -23.13 -0.80
C LEU A 389 1.09 -24.21 0.11
N GLN A 390 0.10 -24.93 -0.40
CA GLN A 390 -0.51 -26.06 0.27
C GLN A 390 0.54 -27.15 0.54
N GLY A 391 0.51 -27.72 1.75
CA GLY A 391 1.49 -28.70 2.22
C GLY A 391 2.86 -28.12 2.59
N ALA A 392 3.17 -26.87 2.25
CA ALA A 392 4.43 -26.24 2.63
C ALA A 392 4.43 -25.85 4.12
N SER A 393 5.54 -26.09 4.80
CA SER A 393 5.69 -25.80 6.24
C SER A 393 5.94 -24.32 6.56
N ARG A 394 6.37 -23.53 5.56
CA ARG A 394 6.71 -22.11 5.65
C ARG A 394 6.22 -21.39 4.39
N PRO A 395 5.83 -20.11 4.48
CA PRO A 395 5.47 -19.33 3.31
C PRO A 395 6.70 -19.02 2.44
N SER A 396 6.48 -18.91 1.14
CA SER A 396 7.43 -18.43 0.15
C SER A 396 7.28 -16.93 -0.06
N ILE A 397 8.35 -16.27 -0.50
CA ILE A 397 8.26 -14.91 -1.05
C ILE A 397 8.32 -15.01 -2.56
N ILE A 398 7.27 -14.52 -3.22
CA ILE A 398 7.12 -14.57 -4.67
C ILE A 398 7.03 -13.16 -5.25
N ARG A 399 7.46 -12.98 -6.50
CA ARG A 399 7.39 -11.70 -7.21
C ARG A 399 6.61 -11.85 -8.51
N LEU A 400 5.72 -10.90 -8.77
CA LEU A 400 5.07 -10.78 -10.06
C LEU A 400 6.07 -10.42 -11.16
N CYS A 401 6.09 -11.21 -12.23
CA CYS A 401 6.75 -10.88 -13.49
C CYS A 401 5.67 -10.55 -14.54
N LYS A 402 6.05 -10.34 -15.82
CA LYS A 402 5.10 -9.98 -16.90
C LYS A 402 3.86 -10.85 -16.96
N ASP A 403 4.02 -12.17 -16.87
CA ASP A 403 2.92 -13.12 -17.04
C ASP A 403 2.88 -14.23 -15.97
N HIS A 404 3.83 -14.30 -15.03
CA HIS A 404 3.91 -15.38 -14.05
C HIS A 404 4.49 -14.89 -12.72
N PHE A 405 4.38 -15.68 -11.68
CA PHE A 405 5.06 -15.43 -10.41
C PHE A 405 6.38 -16.18 -10.35
N ARG A 406 7.44 -15.53 -9.88
CA ARG A 406 8.72 -16.18 -9.59
C ARG A 406 8.94 -16.33 -8.10
N ILE A 407 9.58 -17.42 -7.69
CA ILE A 407 10.03 -17.59 -6.30
C ILE A 407 11.32 -16.79 -6.08
N ILE A 408 11.29 -15.86 -5.12
CA ILE A 408 12.48 -15.12 -4.65
C ILE A 408 13.20 -15.96 -3.60
N THR A 409 12.45 -16.46 -2.62
CA THR A 409 12.91 -17.46 -1.66
C THR A 409 11.79 -18.47 -1.41
N PRO A 410 12.08 -19.78 -1.40
CA PRO A 410 11.06 -20.81 -1.33
C PRO A 410 10.46 -20.94 0.08
N ALA A 411 11.15 -20.49 1.12
CA ALA A 411 10.66 -20.51 2.49
C ALA A 411 11.23 -19.34 3.30
N VAL A 412 10.40 -18.78 4.18
CA VAL A 412 10.81 -17.80 5.20
C VAL A 412 10.19 -18.11 6.55
N THR A 413 10.96 -17.89 7.61
CA THR A 413 10.42 -17.85 8.98
C THR A 413 9.86 -16.47 9.28
N ILE A 414 8.56 -16.42 9.58
CA ILE A 414 7.90 -15.20 10.08
C ILE A 414 8.15 -15.10 11.58
N CYS A 415 8.69 -13.97 12.05
CA CYS A 415 8.93 -13.73 13.48
C CYS A 415 7.60 -13.43 14.21
N LYS A 416 7.12 -14.35 15.03
CA LYS A 416 6.15 -14.05 16.11
C LYS A 416 6.91 -13.46 17.31
N ARG A 417 6.39 -12.42 17.97
CA ARG A 417 7.04 -11.89 19.20
C ARG A 417 7.16 -13.00 20.23
N ARG A 418 8.29 -13.01 20.94
CA ARG A 418 8.43 -13.77 22.19
C ARG A 418 7.48 -13.17 23.22
N HIS A 419 6.38 -13.84 23.50
CA HIS A 419 5.85 -13.91 24.86
C HIS A 419 6.24 -15.26 25.46
N GLU A 420 6.45 -15.23 26.77
CA GLU A 420 7.06 -16.26 27.62
C GLU A 420 6.46 -17.67 27.42
N GLU A 421 7.34 -18.66 27.54
CA GLU A 421 7.11 -20.09 27.75
C GLU A 421 5.65 -20.58 27.65
N SER A 422 5.29 -21.13 26.49
CA SER A 422 4.34 -22.24 26.47
C SER A 422 4.72 -23.24 25.38
N SER A 423 4.92 -24.46 25.86
CA SER A 423 5.09 -25.75 25.21
C SER A 423 4.65 -25.89 23.75
N GLU A 424 5.44 -26.67 23.02
CA GLU A 424 5.08 -27.43 21.82
C GLU A 424 3.60 -27.85 21.82
N GLU A 425 2.76 -27.13 21.10
CA GLU A 425 1.44 -27.62 20.72
C GLU A 425 1.45 -28.02 19.25
N THR A 426 1.51 -29.33 19.10
CA THR A 426 1.17 -30.14 17.93
C THR A 426 0.23 -29.48 16.93
N ALA A 427 0.64 -29.52 15.66
CA ALA A 427 -0.21 -29.37 14.50
C ALA A 427 -1.52 -30.16 14.67
N LYS A 428 -2.60 -29.47 15.04
CA LYS A 428 -3.98 -29.97 14.99
C LYS A 428 -4.82 -29.01 14.16
N GLY A 429 -5.41 -29.59 13.11
CA GLY A 429 -6.49 -29.09 12.24
C GLY A 429 -6.75 -27.59 12.24
N TRP A 430 -6.19 -26.89 11.26
CA TRP A 430 -6.47 -25.48 11.04
C TRP A 430 -7.80 -25.38 10.28
N ASN A 431 -8.73 -24.58 10.82
CA ASN A 431 -10.00 -24.25 10.16
C ASN A 431 -9.72 -23.73 8.75
N THR A 432 -10.52 -24.18 7.78
CA THR A 432 -10.33 -23.89 6.35
C THR A 432 -10.12 -22.39 6.12
N PRO A 433 -8.93 -21.97 5.64
CA PRO A 433 -8.65 -20.58 5.34
C PRO A 433 -9.51 -20.10 4.16
N GLY A 434 -9.50 -18.80 3.88
CA GLY A 434 -10.09 -18.23 2.65
C GLY A 434 -9.70 -18.97 1.37
N ARG A 435 -10.37 -18.68 0.25
CA ARG A 435 -10.30 -19.47 -1.00
C ARG A 435 -8.85 -19.63 -1.50
N SER A 436 -8.36 -20.88 -1.57
CA SER A 436 -7.05 -21.20 -2.15
C SER A 436 -7.03 -20.92 -3.65
N SER A 437 -5.94 -20.38 -4.18
CA SER A 437 -5.73 -20.13 -5.62
C SER A 437 -4.86 -21.20 -6.25
N ASP A 438 -5.22 -21.67 -7.45
CA ASP A 438 -4.34 -22.53 -8.26
C ASP A 438 -3.21 -21.67 -8.84
N ILE A 439 -1.98 -21.82 -8.37
CA ILE A 439 -0.87 -20.97 -8.76
C ILE A 439 0.17 -21.73 -9.59
N LEU A 440 0.76 -21.01 -10.54
CA LEU A 440 1.95 -21.44 -11.26
C LEU A 440 3.12 -20.54 -10.88
N LEU A 441 4.18 -21.15 -10.35
CA LEU A 441 5.40 -20.49 -9.94
C LEU A 441 6.59 -20.95 -10.79
N ALA A 442 7.46 -20.01 -11.13
CA ALA A 442 8.75 -20.29 -11.74
C ALA A 442 9.85 -20.13 -10.70
N TRP A 443 10.71 -21.13 -10.54
CA TRP A 443 11.85 -21.06 -9.64
C TRP A 443 13.14 -21.43 -10.36
N ARG A 444 14.04 -20.46 -10.52
CA ARG A 444 15.37 -20.70 -11.06
C ARG A 444 16.38 -20.90 -9.94
N PHE A 445 17.14 -21.97 -10.05
CA PHE A 445 18.34 -22.21 -9.28
C PHE A 445 19.53 -21.51 -9.95
N PRO A 446 20.33 -20.69 -9.25
CA PRO A 446 21.45 -19.99 -9.88
C PRO A 446 22.57 -20.96 -10.31
N LEU A 447 23.23 -20.66 -11.44
CA LEU A 447 24.46 -21.33 -11.88
C LEU A 447 25.68 -20.77 -11.13
N ASN A 448 26.88 -21.31 -11.38
CA ASN A 448 28.10 -20.69 -10.85
C ASN A 448 28.37 -19.36 -11.56
N ASP A 449 29.00 -18.41 -10.87
CA ASP A 449 29.25 -17.05 -11.37
C ASP A 449 28.00 -16.20 -11.66
N ASP A 450 26.78 -16.75 -11.49
CA ASP A 450 25.56 -15.97 -11.41
C ASP A 450 25.69 -15.07 -10.17
N THR A 451 26.07 -13.81 -10.36
CA THR A 451 26.00 -12.84 -9.27
C THR A 451 24.53 -12.53 -9.01
N GLY A 452 24.09 -12.42 -7.75
CA GLY A 452 22.70 -12.02 -7.39
C GLY A 452 22.20 -10.73 -8.06
N PHE A 453 23.12 -9.94 -8.63
CA PHE A 453 22.92 -8.72 -9.42
C PHE A 453 22.62 -8.91 -10.91
N GLN A 454 22.82 -10.11 -11.49
CA GLN A 454 22.46 -10.32 -12.90
C GLN A 454 20.95 -10.20 -13.02
N TYR A 455 20.53 -9.09 -13.62
CA TYR A 455 19.14 -8.74 -13.88
C TYR A 455 18.49 -9.92 -14.59
N TRP A 456 17.60 -10.62 -13.89
CA TRP A 456 16.70 -11.57 -14.54
C TRP A 456 15.88 -10.74 -15.52
N PRO A 457 16.05 -10.88 -16.84
CA PRO A 457 15.27 -10.08 -17.76
C PRO A 457 13.80 -10.43 -17.52
N GLU A 458 12.94 -9.43 -17.41
CA GLU A 458 11.49 -9.57 -17.29
C GLU A 458 10.95 -10.12 -18.61
N ARG A 459 11.16 -11.42 -18.80
CA ARG A 459 10.79 -12.21 -19.97
C ARG A 459 9.54 -13.00 -19.65
N GLU A 460 8.81 -13.33 -20.70
CA GLU A 460 7.63 -14.18 -20.60
C GLU A 460 8.04 -15.60 -20.20
N LEU A 461 7.14 -16.31 -19.51
CA LEU A 461 7.39 -17.67 -19.03
C LEU A 461 7.91 -18.60 -20.12
N LEU A 462 7.33 -18.53 -21.33
CA LEU A 462 7.70 -19.36 -22.48
C LEU A 462 9.10 -19.05 -23.04
N GLU A 463 9.59 -17.82 -22.87
CA GLU A 463 10.97 -17.47 -23.26
C GLU A 463 11.99 -18.05 -22.27
N MET A 464 11.62 -18.17 -21.00
CA MET A 464 12.48 -18.70 -19.94
C MET A 464 12.47 -20.23 -19.89
N ALA A 465 11.32 -20.83 -20.22
CA ALA A 465 11.07 -22.26 -20.18
C ALA A 465 10.62 -22.76 -21.57
N PRO A 466 11.48 -22.81 -22.59
CA PRO A 466 11.08 -23.25 -23.94
C PRO A 466 10.62 -24.72 -23.98
N GLY A 467 10.99 -25.53 -22.98
CA GLY A 467 10.52 -26.90 -22.81
C GLY A 467 9.15 -27.02 -22.14
N TYR A 468 8.62 -25.93 -21.60
CA TYR A 468 7.30 -25.86 -20.99
C TYR A 468 6.24 -25.61 -22.07
N GLN A 469 5.21 -26.45 -22.10
CA GLN A 469 4.08 -26.30 -22.99
C GLN A 469 2.83 -26.05 -22.16
N GLU A 470 2.10 -25.01 -22.52
CA GLU A 470 0.85 -24.63 -21.88
C GLU A 470 -0.23 -24.48 -22.95
N GLN A 471 -1.42 -25.01 -22.69
CA GLN A 471 -2.56 -24.79 -23.57
C GLN A 471 -3.06 -23.35 -23.43
N TYR A 472 -3.67 -22.80 -24.49
CA TYR A 472 -4.19 -21.42 -24.45
C TYR A 472 -5.15 -21.19 -23.26
N SER A 473 -6.01 -22.17 -22.95
CA SER A 473 -6.93 -22.11 -21.81
C SER A 473 -6.23 -22.09 -20.45
N GLU A 474 -5.08 -22.77 -20.32
CA GLU A 474 -4.26 -22.75 -19.10
C GLU A 474 -3.59 -21.39 -18.93
N ALA A 475 -3.04 -20.82 -20.01
CA ALA A 475 -2.41 -19.50 -19.99
C ALA A 475 -3.41 -18.38 -19.63
N GLU A 476 -4.64 -18.48 -20.12
CA GLU A 476 -5.72 -17.54 -19.75
C GLU A 476 -6.12 -17.71 -18.29
N ASN A 477 -6.26 -18.94 -17.81
CA ASN A 477 -6.56 -19.21 -16.40
C ASN A 477 -5.47 -18.66 -15.47
N ARG A 478 -4.19 -18.83 -15.85
CA ARG A 478 -3.04 -18.27 -15.14
C ARG A 478 -3.10 -16.74 -15.04
N ARG A 479 -3.38 -16.05 -16.15
CA ARG A 479 -3.54 -14.58 -16.15
C ARG A 479 -4.70 -14.12 -15.25
N ASN A 480 -5.82 -14.85 -15.27
CA ASN A 480 -6.96 -14.55 -14.41
C ASN A 480 -6.61 -14.70 -12.92
N ILE A 481 -5.85 -15.74 -12.56
CA ILE A 481 -5.44 -15.96 -11.17
C ILE A 481 -4.44 -14.90 -10.70
N ILE A 482 -3.48 -14.51 -11.55
CA ILE A 482 -2.59 -13.39 -11.27
C ILE A 482 -3.41 -12.12 -11.03
N THR A 483 -4.39 -11.85 -11.87
CA THR A 483 -5.29 -10.70 -11.74
C THR A 483 -6.03 -10.71 -10.41
N GLN A 484 -6.59 -11.86 -10.02
CA GLN A 484 -7.30 -12.03 -8.76
C GLN A 484 -6.39 -11.75 -7.55
N ILE A 485 -5.20 -12.36 -7.51
CA ILE A 485 -4.25 -12.21 -6.41
C ILE A 485 -3.81 -10.74 -6.29
N MET A 486 -3.41 -10.11 -7.40
CA MET A 486 -2.93 -8.73 -7.39
C MET A 486 -4.04 -7.74 -7.02
N THR A 487 -5.25 -7.94 -7.54
CA THR A 487 -6.38 -7.07 -7.22
C THR A 487 -6.76 -7.18 -5.74
N GLY A 488 -6.79 -8.40 -5.19
CA GLY A 488 -7.03 -8.60 -3.76
C GLY A 488 -6.02 -7.87 -2.88
N ILE A 489 -4.73 -8.01 -3.19
CA ILE A 489 -3.64 -7.34 -2.45
C ILE A 489 -3.77 -5.80 -2.54
N VAL A 490 -4.08 -5.26 -3.72
CA VAL A 490 -4.22 -3.81 -3.90
C VAL A 490 -5.44 -3.25 -3.16
N ILE A 491 -6.58 -3.94 -3.22
CA ILE A 491 -7.80 -3.54 -2.50
C ILE A 491 -7.53 -3.51 -0.98
N GLU A 492 -6.90 -4.56 -0.45
CA GLU A 492 -6.55 -4.63 0.97
C GLU A 492 -5.55 -3.57 1.38
N ALA A 493 -4.52 -3.30 0.55
CA ALA A 493 -3.54 -2.24 0.80
C ALA A 493 -4.21 -0.85 0.89
N LEU A 494 -5.18 -0.59 0.00
CA LEU A 494 -5.94 0.66 0.00
C LEU A 494 -6.89 0.75 1.20
N ALA A 495 -7.53 -0.35 1.58
CA ALA A 495 -8.48 -0.39 2.70
C ALA A 495 -7.83 -0.13 4.07
N LEU A 496 -6.53 -0.41 4.22
CA LEU A 496 -5.83 -0.31 5.50
C LEU A 496 -5.43 1.12 5.91
N GLU A 497 -5.63 2.16 5.10
CA GLU A 497 -5.23 3.57 5.34
C GLU A 497 -3.75 3.78 5.78
N LYS A 498 -2.93 2.72 5.72
CA LYS A 498 -1.57 2.64 6.29
C LYS A 498 -0.46 2.52 5.24
N SER A 499 -0.81 2.31 3.97
CA SER A 499 0.22 2.33 2.92
C SER A 499 0.68 3.76 2.71
N GLU A 500 1.98 4.01 2.92
CA GLU A 500 2.57 5.21 2.32
C GLU A 500 2.39 5.02 0.81
N ASP A 501 1.68 5.95 0.17
CA ASP A 501 1.77 6.44 -1.21
C ASP A 501 2.75 5.75 -2.22
N ASP A 502 3.94 5.33 -1.77
CA ASP A 502 4.96 4.63 -2.54
C ASP A 502 4.78 3.09 -2.63
N ASP A 503 4.09 2.44 -1.68
CA ASP A 503 4.01 0.96 -1.55
C ASP A 503 3.22 0.30 -2.70
N ILE A 504 2.04 0.84 -3.03
CA ILE A 504 1.20 0.37 -4.16
C ILE A 504 1.86 0.75 -5.49
N ALA A 505 2.49 1.92 -5.52
CA ALA A 505 3.31 2.39 -6.63
C ALA A 505 4.48 1.43 -6.93
N LEU A 506 5.10 0.84 -5.91
CA LEU A 506 6.16 -0.16 -6.02
C LEU A 506 5.65 -1.55 -6.41
N LEU A 507 4.50 -1.98 -5.87
CA LEU A 507 3.76 -3.19 -6.32
C LEU A 507 3.52 -3.17 -7.84
N LEU A 508 3.13 -2.01 -8.38
CA LEU A 508 2.85 -1.81 -9.80
C LEU A 508 4.09 -1.46 -10.63
N GLY A 509 5.08 -0.81 -10.02
CA GLY A 509 6.33 -0.40 -10.67
C GLY A 509 7.29 -1.56 -10.94
N SER A 510 7.25 -2.58 -10.09
CA SER A 510 8.11 -3.78 -10.18
C SER A 510 7.66 -4.78 -11.26
N SER A 511 6.54 -4.54 -11.94
CA SER A 511 6.02 -5.39 -13.04
C SER A 511 6.65 -5.08 -14.41
N GLY A 512 7.65 -4.19 -14.47
CA GLY A 512 8.42 -3.93 -15.69
C GLY A 512 7.86 -2.85 -16.62
N THR A 513 7.12 -1.87 -16.07
CA THR A 513 6.59 -0.75 -16.86
C THR A 513 7.16 0.60 -16.37
N ASP A 514 7.69 1.41 -17.30
CA ASP A 514 8.33 2.69 -17.01
C ASP A 514 7.39 3.67 -16.27
N ILE A 515 7.85 4.18 -15.12
CA ILE A 515 7.07 4.99 -14.18
C ILE A 515 7.15 6.51 -14.48
N PRO A 516 6.00 7.14 -14.77
CA PRO A 516 5.67 8.46 -14.21
C PRO A 516 4.32 8.50 -13.46
N ILE A 517 3.64 7.36 -13.36
CA ILE A 517 2.27 7.26 -12.84
C ILE A 517 2.29 7.05 -11.32
N ALA A 518 3.10 6.11 -10.81
CA ALA A 518 3.27 5.78 -9.39
C ALA A 518 3.45 7.00 -8.45
N SER A 519 4.30 7.96 -8.82
CA SER A 519 4.52 9.23 -8.08
C SER A 519 3.30 10.18 -8.05
N LYS A 520 2.36 10.03 -9.00
CA LYS A 520 1.08 10.77 -9.01
C LYS A 520 -0.02 10.05 -8.23
N LEU A 521 0.15 8.74 -7.99
CA LEU A 521 -0.79 7.91 -7.22
C LEU A 521 -0.57 8.09 -5.73
N ALA A 522 0.69 8.25 -5.33
CA ALA A 522 1.09 8.73 -4.03
C ALA A 522 0.24 9.95 -3.59
N LYS A 523 0.32 11.05 -4.33
CA LYS A 523 -0.42 12.29 -3.98
C LYS A 523 -1.95 12.17 -3.95
N ALA A 524 -2.51 11.04 -4.39
CA ALA A 524 -3.93 10.80 -4.58
C ALA A 524 -4.62 10.00 -3.45
N SER A 525 -3.87 9.15 -2.75
CA SER A 525 -4.39 8.18 -1.77
C SER A 525 -4.96 8.82 -0.50
N ALA A 526 -4.63 10.07 -0.22
CA ALA A 526 -4.94 10.73 1.06
C ALA A 526 -6.40 11.21 1.21
N GLN A 527 -7.32 10.99 0.25
CA GLN A 527 -8.59 11.74 0.25
C GLN A 527 -9.94 11.01 0.30
N ASP A 528 -10.17 9.75 -0.11
CA ASP A 528 -11.54 9.16 0.00
C ASP A 528 -11.58 7.63 -0.25
N ILE A 529 -11.73 6.78 0.80
CA ILE A 529 -11.69 5.30 0.67
C ILE A 529 -13.01 4.58 1.06
N TRP A 530 -14.01 5.24 1.64
CA TRP A 530 -15.10 4.51 2.30
C TRP A 530 -16.28 3.99 1.45
N HIS A 531 -16.45 4.41 0.18
CA HIS A 531 -17.70 4.11 -0.55
C HIS A 531 -17.59 3.22 -1.80
N SER A 532 -16.37 2.94 -2.30
CA SER A 532 -16.21 2.19 -3.57
C SER A 532 -15.55 0.82 -3.45
N SER A 533 -14.87 0.54 -2.33
CA SER A 533 -14.26 -0.76 -2.03
C SER A 533 -15.30 -1.89 -1.99
N ASP A 534 -16.45 -1.64 -1.36
CA ASP A 534 -17.48 -2.68 -1.16
C ASP A 534 -18.12 -3.17 -2.46
N ARG A 535 -18.42 -2.26 -3.41
CA ARG A 535 -19.01 -2.66 -4.71
C ARG A 535 -17.99 -3.36 -5.62
N ILE A 536 -16.76 -2.86 -5.69
CA ILE A 536 -15.70 -3.48 -6.49
C ILE A 536 -15.37 -4.87 -5.93
N SER A 537 -15.24 -5.01 -4.61
CA SER A 537 -14.99 -6.30 -3.97
C SER A 537 -16.14 -7.28 -4.22
N GLN A 538 -17.40 -6.86 -4.05
CA GLN A 538 -18.55 -7.74 -4.30
C GLN A 538 -18.60 -8.23 -5.76
N ASP A 539 -18.39 -7.38 -6.75
CA ASP A 539 -18.44 -7.78 -8.16
C ASP A 539 -17.22 -8.60 -8.61
N PHE A 540 -16.03 -8.36 -8.04
CA PHE A 540 -14.82 -9.16 -8.33
C PHE A 540 -14.89 -10.57 -7.77
N PHE A 541 -15.43 -10.75 -6.56
CA PHE A 541 -15.46 -12.05 -5.88
C PHE A 541 -16.70 -12.91 -6.15
N GLN A 542 -17.77 -12.36 -6.76
CA GLN A 542 -19.01 -13.10 -7.08
C GLN A 542 -18.96 -14.01 -8.32
N SER A 543 -17.86 -14.02 -9.10
CA SER A 543 -17.69 -14.98 -10.20
C SER A 543 -17.25 -16.36 -9.66
N GLU A 544 -18.17 -17.02 -8.97
CA GLU A 544 -18.00 -18.39 -8.51
C GLU A 544 -18.26 -19.38 -9.66
N GLN A 545 -17.20 -20.10 -10.06
CA GLN A 545 -17.17 -21.25 -10.97
C GLN A 545 -17.00 -20.92 -12.47
N GLY A 546 -15.74 -20.99 -12.94
CA GLY A 546 -15.34 -20.77 -14.33
C GLY A 546 -14.46 -19.54 -14.46
N GLY A 547 -13.41 -19.59 -15.29
CA GLY A 547 -12.41 -18.53 -15.43
C GLY A 547 -13.03 -17.13 -15.50
N LEU A 548 -12.37 -16.17 -14.85
CA LEU A 548 -12.87 -14.80 -14.66
C LEU A 548 -13.00 -14.10 -16.03
N LEU A 549 -14.16 -14.27 -16.69
CA LEU A 549 -14.55 -13.47 -17.83
C LEU A 549 -14.83 -12.07 -17.30
N ILE A 550 -13.84 -11.18 -17.40
CA ILE A 550 -14.01 -9.76 -17.11
C ILE A 550 -15.16 -9.27 -17.99
N SER A 551 -16.30 -8.99 -17.37
CA SER A 551 -17.47 -8.54 -18.10
C SER A 551 -17.33 -7.06 -18.42
N GLU A 552 -18.01 -6.63 -19.48
CA GLU A 552 -18.11 -5.21 -19.82
C GLU A 552 -18.72 -4.38 -18.67
N GLY A 553 -19.68 -4.95 -17.94
CA GLY A 553 -20.28 -4.35 -16.75
C GLY A 553 -19.25 -4.09 -15.64
N MET A 554 -18.30 -5.02 -15.43
CA MET A 554 -17.23 -4.84 -14.45
C MET A 554 -16.28 -3.70 -14.87
N LEU A 555 -15.87 -3.65 -16.13
CA LEU A 555 -15.00 -2.57 -16.62
C LEU A 555 -15.68 -1.21 -16.49
N LYS A 556 -17.00 -1.14 -16.68
CA LYS A 556 -17.77 0.08 -16.51
C LYS A 556 -17.76 0.59 -15.07
N VAL A 557 -17.98 -0.30 -14.08
CA VAL A 557 -17.88 0.04 -12.65
C VAL A 557 -16.50 0.57 -12.30
N VAL A 558 -15.44 -0.05 -12.85
CA VAL A 558 -14.06 0.40 -12.69
C VAL A 558 -13.86 1.78 -13.33
N ALA A 559 -14.43 2.03 -14.51
CA ALA A 559 -14.31 3.30 -15.22
C ALA A 559 -15.11 4.45 -14.59
N GLU A 560 -16.21 4.15 -13.90
CA GLU A 560 -17.05 5.13 -13.16
C GLU A 560 -16.51 5.42 -11.76
N ASN A 561 -15.47 4.71 -11.31
CA ASN A 561 -14.90 4.92 -9.99
C ASN A 561 -14.26 6.32 -9.90
N ASN A 562 -14.77 7.15 -8.99
CA ASN A 562 -14.32 8.53 -8.82
C ASN A 562 -12.96 8.64 -8.10
N GLY A 563 -12.53 7.56 -7.42
CA GLY A 563 -11.29 7.47 -6.67
C GLY A 563 -10.14 6.86 -7.47
N PRO A 564 -8.98 6.61 -6.81
CA PRO A 564 -7.81 6.10 -7.51
C PRO A 564 -7.95 4.63 -7.96
N CYS A 565 -8.81 3.84 -7.29
CA CYS A 565 -8.99 2.42 -7.59
C CYS A 565 -9.36 2.17 -9.05
N GLY A 566 -10.18 3.04 -9.65
CA GLY A 566 -10.65 2.89 -11.03
C GLY A 566 -9.54 2.77 -12.05
N TYR A 567 -8.61 3.74 -12.08
CA TYR A 567 -7.52 3.68 -13.05
C TYR A 567 -6.48 2.61 -12.69
N ILE A 568 -6.26 2.32 -11.40
CA ILE A 568 -5.29 1.29 -10.96
C ILE A 568 -5.72 -0.08 -11.45
N ILE A 569 -6.98 -0.44 -11.17
CA ILE A 569 -7.56 -1.70 -11.60
C ILE A 569 -7.56 -1.74 -13.13
N MET A 570 -7.97 -0.65 -13.81
CA MET A 570 -7.95 -0.61 -15.27
C MET A 570 -6.55 -0.87 -15.86
N GLU A 571 -5.50 -0.25 -15.32
CA GLU A 571 -4.12 -0.45 -15.78
C GLU A 571 -3.63 -1.89 -15.53
N LEU A 572 -3.95 -2.48 -14.38
CA LEU A 572 -3.66 -3.89 -14.08
C LEU A 572 -4.35 -4.84 -15.05
N LEU A 573 -5.65 -4.61 -15.31
CA LEU A 573 -6.41 -5.41 -16.27
C LEU A 573 -5.78 -5.33 -17.67
N PHE A 574 -5.33 -4.14 -18.09
CA PHE A 574 -4.61 -3.98 -19.35
C PHE A 574 -3.25 -4.67 -19.38
N GLN A 575 -2.50 -4.70 -18.28
CA GLN A 575 -1.24 -5.43 -18.21
C GLN A 575 -1.44 -6.95 -18.34
N LEU A 576 -2.52 -7.47 -17.75
CA LEU A 576 -2.72 -8.92 -17.63
C LEU A 576 -3.50 -9.53 -18.80
N GLN A 577 -4.49 -8.82 -19.32
CA GLN A 577 -5.31 -9.29 -20.44
C GLN A 577 -5.01 -8.55 -21.75
N GLY A 578 -4.42 -7.35 -21.68
CA GLY A 578 -3.95 -6.60 -22.86
C GLY A 578 -5.03 -6.51 -23.92
N ALA A 579 -4.77 -7.19 -25.05
CA ALA A 579 -5.66 -7.17 -26.20
C ALA A 579 -6.99 -7.92 -26.02
N SER A 580 -7.14 -8.78 -25.00
CA SER A 580 -8.33 -9.60 -24.79
C SER A 580 -9.45 -8.95 -23.96
N LEU A 581 -9.21 -7.77 -23.36
CA LEU A 581 -10.25 -7.06 -22.61
C LEU A 581 -11.44 -6.68 -23.51
N PRO A 582 -12.69 -6.96 -23.10
CA PRO A 582 -13.89 -6.56 -23.84
C PRO A 582 -14.13 -5.07 -23.65
N ILE A 583 -13.61 -4.30 -24.60
CA ILE A 583 -13.71 -2.85 -24.59
C ILE A 583 -14.81 -2.45 -25.57
N SER A 584 -15.81 -1.76 -25.04
CA SER A 584 -16.93 -1.24 -25.80
C SER A 584 -16.93 0.29 -25.81
N GLU A 585 -17.76 0.86 -26.68
CA GLU A 585 -18.05 2.29 -26.69
C GLU A 585 -18.62 2.78 -25.35
N GLU A 586 -19.44 1.95 -24.68
CA GLU A 586 -20.04 2.28 -23.38
C GLU A 586 -19.00 2.44 -22.28
N LEU A 587 -17.90 1.66 -22.31
CA LEU A 587 -16.80 1.79 -21.37
C LEU A 587 -16.09 3.16 -21.51
N PHE A 588 -15.86 3.60 -22.75
CA PHE A 588 -15.29 4.93 -23.01
C PHE A 588 -16.25 6.04 -22.61
N GLU A 589 -17.54 5.86 -22.83
CA GLU A 589 -18.55 6.82 -22.42
C GLU A 589 -18.60 6.95 -20.89
N ALA A 590 -18.54 5.83 -20.16
CA ALA A 590 -18.44 5.80 -18.71
C ALA A 590 -17.19 6.52 -18.19
N ALA A 591 -16.03 6.25 -18.79
CA ALA A 591 -14.79 6.96 -18.48
C ALA A 591 -14.87 8.47 -18.83
N ALA A 592 -15.59 8.84 -19.88
CA ALA A 592 -15.79 10.23 -20.29
C ALA A 592 -16.72 11.01 -19.34
N ARG A 593 -17.71 10.33 -18.74
CA ARG A 593 -18.63 10.92 -17.74
C ARG A 593 -18.03 11.02 -16.34
N ASN A 594 -16.99 10.24 -16.04
CA ASN A 594 -16.38 10.22 -14.71
C ASN A 594 -15.85 11.62 -14.32
N SER A 595 -16.54 12.25 -13.37
CA SER A 595 -16.26 13.60 -12.87
C SER A 595 -15.34 13.59 -11.65
N GLY A 596 -14.95 12.41 -11.17
CA GLY A 596 -13.99 12.24 -10.08
C GLY A 596 -12.61 12.81 -10.42
N GLU A 597 -11.80 13.04 -9.40
CA GLU A 597 -10.46 13.63 -9.55
C GLU A 597 -9.56 12.80 -10.50
N TYR A 598 -9.72 11.47 -10.47
CA TYR A 598 -8.95 10.51 -11.25
C TYR A 598 -9.65 9.99 -12.51
N GLY A 599 -10.88 10.38 -12.80
CA GLY A 599 -11.63 9.89 -13.97
C GLY A 599 -10.88 10.08 -15.29
N HIS A 600 -10.15 11.20 -15.41
CA HIS A 600 -9.32 11.47 -16.58
C HIS A 600 -8.16 10.48 -16.78
N GLN A 601 -7.65 9.85 -15.71
CA GLN A 601 -6.58 8.85 -15.80
C GLN A 601 -7.09 7.55 -16.42
N VAL A 602 -8.32 7.13 -16.10
CA VAL A 602 -8.97 5.98 -16.76
C VAL A 602 -9.00 6.19 -18.27
N MET A 603 -9.45 7.36 -18.73
CA MET A 603 -9.49 7.71 -20.16
C MET A 603 -8.09 7.69 -20.80
N VAL A 604 -7.07 8.19 -20.11
CA VAL A 604 -5.68 8.20 -20.60
C VAL A 604 -5.13 6.78 -20.68
N THR A 605 -5.42 5.91 -19.72
CA THR A 605 -5.04 4.48 -19.72
C THR A 605 -5.71 3.75 -20.89
N LEU A 606 -7.01 3.92 -21.08
CA LEU A 606 -7.74 3.37 -22.23
C LEU A 606 -7.11 3.83 -23.56
N TYR A 607 -6.79 5.13 -23.69
CA TYR A 607 -6.13 5.67 -24.89
C TYR A 607 -4.73 5.11 -25.10
N ARG A 608 -3.92 4.98 -24.04
CA ARG A 608 -2.53 4.49 -24.12
C ARG A 608 -2.49 3.05 -24.63
N HIS A 609 -3.35 2.18 -24.09
CA HIS A 609 -3.34 0.75 -24.42
C HIS A 609 -4.11 0.42 -25.70
N ARG A 610 -5.04 1.28 -26.14
CA ARG A 610 -5.91 1.03 -27.31
C ARG A 610 -5.92 2.13 -28.35
N ALA A 611 -4.84 2.89 -28.49
CA ALA A 611 -4.76 4.02 -29.42
C ALA A 611 -5.21 3.68 -30.86
N GLU A 612 -4.91 2.47 -31.35
CA GLU A 612 -5.23 2.01 -32.70
C GLU A 612 -6.71 1.64 -32.90
N SER A 613 -7.41 1.26 -31.82
CA SER A 613 -8.81 0.80 -31.83
C SER A 613 -9.72 1.69 -30.97
N PHE A 614 -9.30 2.93 -30.68
CA PHE A 614 -9.98 3.85 -29.79
C PHE A 614 -11.25 4.39 -30.47
N PRO A 615 -12.46 3.99 -30.05
CA PRO A 615 -13.69 4.47 -30.64
C PRO A 615 -13.94 5.90 -30.20
N ILE A 616 -14.27 6.77 -31.16
CA ILE A 616 -14.64 8.15 -30.89
C ILE A 616 -15.94 8.42 -31.61
N SER A 617 -17.02 8.16 -30.89
CA SER A 617 -18.37 8.49 -31.32
C SER A 617 -18.78 9.87 -30.82
N GLU A 618 -19.86 10.37 -31.39
CA GLU A 618 -20.47 11.62 -30.93
C GLU A 618 -20.90 11.54 -29.46
N GLU A 619 -21.38 10.38 -28.99
CA GLU A 619 -21.82 10.19 -27.61
C GLU A 619 -20.67 10.27 -26.59
N ILE A 620 -19.50 9.71 -26.90
CA ILE A 620 -18.30 9.86 -26.05
C ILE A 620 -17.87 11.32 -25.97
N VAL A 621 -17.92 12.05 -27.09
CA VAL A 621 -17.57 13.47 -27.14
C VAL A 621 -18.61 14.31 -26.39
N LYS A 622 -19.91 13.98 -26.51
CA LYS A 622 -21.00 14.60 -25.76
C LYS A 622 -20.86 14.37 -24.26
N ALA A 623 -20.54 13.15 -23.84
CA ALA A 623 -20.24 12.81 -22.45
C ALA A 623 -19.06 13.62 -21.90
N ALA A 624 -17.95 13.71 -22.65
CA ALA A 624 -16.81 14.53 -22.26
C ALA A 624 -17.14 16.03 -22.23
N ALA A 625 -17.97 16.51 -23.16
CA ALA A 625 -18.43 17.90 -23.23
C ALA A 625 -19.32 18.30 -22.03
N GLY A 626 -20.10 17.34 -21.50
CA GLY A 626 -20.95 17.51 -20.33
C GLY A 626 -20.28 17.19 -18.99
N ASN A 627 -19.00 16.78 -18.98
CA ASN A 627 -18.31 16.43 -17.75
C ASN A 627 -18.13 17.67 -16.87
N THR A 628 -18.50 17.57 -15.59
CA THR A 628 -18.49 18.70 -14.65
C THR A 628 -17.25 18.76 -13.75
N GLY A 629 -16.43 17.69 -13.73
CA GLY A 629 -15.30 17.50 -12.83
C GLY A 629 -14.02 18.23 -13.28
N LYS A 630 -13.06 18.43 -12.36
CA LYS A 630 -11.77 19.12 -12.66
C LYS A 630 -10.97 18.43 -13.80
N GLY A 631 -11.19 17.14 -14.02
CA GLY A 631 -10.56 16.32 -15.06
C GLY A 631 -11.19 16.41 -16.46
N GLY A 632 -12.41 16.94 -16.61
CA GLY A 632 -13.16 16.88 -17.87
C GLY A 632 -12.46 17.51 -19.06
N ALA A 633 -11.82 18.68 -18.88
CA ALA A 633 -11.03 19.32 -19.93
C ALA A 633 -9.80 18.48 -20.38
N LYS A 634 -9.23 17.65 -19.49
CA LYS A 634 -8.12 16.74 -19.84
C LYS A 634 -8.64 15.55 -20.66
N ILE A 635 -9.81 15.01 -20.32
CA ILE A 635 -10.49 13.96 -21.10
C ILE A 635 -10.68 14.44 -22.54
N LEU A 636 -11.26 15.64 -22.73
CA LEU A 636 -11.48 16.20 -24.06
C LEU A 636 -10.17 16.45 -24.83
N LYS A 637 -9.09 16.90 -24.16
CA LYS A 637 -7.76 17.02 -24.77
C LYS A 637 -7.21 15.67 -25.25
N THR A 638 -7.44 14.58 -24.51
CA THR A 638 -7.05 13.23 -24.92
C THR A 638 -7.82 12.80 -26.18
N LEU A 639 -9.13 13.06 -26.25
CA LEU A 639 -9.95 12.78 -27.44
C LEU A 639 -9.47 13.58 -28.66
N PHE A 640 -9.16 14.87 -28.50
CA PHE A 640 -8.59 15.69 -29.58
C PHE A 640 -7.24 15.19 -30.05
N LYS A 641 -6.39 14.69 -29.14
CA LYS A 641 -5.11 14.07 -29.50
C LYS A 641 -5.30 12.78 -30.31
N ALA A 642 -6.35 12.03 -30.02
CA ALA A 642 -6.66 10.76 -30.69
C ALA A 642 -7.14 10.94 -32.14
N GLN A 643 -8.09 11.85 -32.42
CA GLN A 643 -8.70 11.99 -33.76
C GLN A 643 -8.37 13.29 -34.51
N GLY A 644 -7.75 14.27 -33.85
CA GLY A 644 -7.47 15.58 -34.44
C GLY A 644 -8.74 16.22 -35.01
N LYS A 645 -8.67 16.72 -36.25
CA LYS A 645 -9.78 17.45 -36.90
C LYS A 645 -11.01 16.59 -37.25
N ALA A 646 -10.88 15.26 -37.26
CA ALA A 646 -11.96 14.35 -37.64
C ALA A 646 -12.94 14.02 -36.49
N ILE A 647 -12.73 14.56 -35.29
CA ILE A 647 -13.59 14.30 -34.13
C ILE A 647 -15.05 14.72 -34.38
N PRO A 648 -16.08 13.93 -34.03
CA PRO A 648 -17.48 14.31 -34.23
C PRO A 648 -17.89 15.38 -33.22
N ILE A 649 -18.06 16.62 -33.69
CA ILE A 649 -18.61 17.74 -32.92
C ILE A 649 -19.82 18.23 -33.71
N SER A 650 -21.01 17.81 -33.27
CA SER A 650 -22.29 18.26 -33.80
C SER A 650 -22.77 19.51 -33.05
N GLU A 651 -23.88 20.10 -33.50
CA GLU A 651 -24.58 21.15 -32.78
C GLU A 651 -24.95 20.72 -31.35
N GLU A 652 -25.33 19.46 -31.17
CA GLU A 652 -25.76 18.91 -29.89
C GLU A 652 -24.60 18.80 -28.88
N VAL A 653 -23.41 18.42 -29.33
CA VAL A 653 -22.18 18.45 -28.51
C VAL A 653 -21.87 19.88 -28.05
N ILE A 654 -22.08 20.86 -28.94
CA ILE A 654 -21.83 22.28 -28.64
C ILE A 654 -22.87 22.80 -27.64
N LYS A 655 -24.15 22.41 -27.77
CA LYS A 655 -25.20 22.74 -26.79
C LYS A 655 -24.88 22.18 -25.41
N VAL A 656 -24.45 20.92 -25.32
CA VAL A 656 -24.04 20.31 -24.05
C VAL A 656 -22.85 21.07 -23.42
N ALA A 657 -21.84 21.42 -24.22
CA ALA A 657 -20.71 22.21 -23.71
C ALA A 657 -21.12 23.64 -23.29
N ALA A 658 -22.05 24.27 -24.01
CA ALA A 658 -22.61 25.59 -23.71
C ALA A 658 -23.40 25.58 -22.39
N GLY A 659 -24.16 24.52 -22.14
CA GLY A 659 -24.94 24.31 -20.91
C GLY A 659 -24.14 23.74 -19.74
N ASN A 660 -22.85 23.44 -19.91
CA ASN A 660 -22.03 22.85 -18.85
C ASN A 660 -21.74 23.90 -17.75
N THR A 661 -22.33 23.69 -16.58
CA THR A 661 -22.16 24.52 -15.38
C THR A 661 -20.94 24.13 -14.55
N GLY A 662 -20.36 22.95 -14.81
CA GLY A 662 -19.24 22.41 -14.03
C GLY A 662 -17.96 23.25 -14.09
N ILE A 663 -17.05 22.99 -13.14
CA ILE A 663 -15.81 23.76 -12.95
C ILE A 663 -14.96 23.84 -14.23
N CYS A 664 -14.95 22.77 -15.03
CA CYS A 664 -14.19 22.72 -16.28
C CYS A 664 -14.98 23.16 -17.52
N GLY A 665 -16.28 23.48 -17.40
CA GLY A 665 -17.18 23.84 -18.50
C GLY A 665 -16.65 24.95 -19.43
N PRO A 666 -16.15 26.09 -18.91
CA PRO A 666 -15.57 27.14 -19.75
C PRO A 666 -14.35 26.69 -20.54
N GLU A 667 -13.47 25.87 -19.94
CA GLU A 667 -12.27 25.38 -20.61
C GLU A 667 -12.62 24.31 -21.65
N ILE A 668 -13.60 23.42 -21.38
CA ILE A 668 -14.16 22.49 -22.37
C ILE A 668 -14.70 23.25 -23.57
N PHE A 669 -15.57 24.25 -23.33
CA PHE A 669 -16.20 25.00 -24.41
C PHE A 669 -15.16 25.77 -25.26
N LYS A 670 -14.21 26.43 -24.58
CA LYS A 670 -13.07 27.08 -25.24
C LYS A 670 -12.26 26.12 -26.11
N LEU A 671 -11.99 24.90 -25.64
CA LEU A 671 -11.25 23.89 -26.40
C LEU A 671 -12.02 23.49 -27.67
N ILE A 672 -13.35 23.31 -27.59
CA ILE A 672 -14.20 23.01 -28.75
C ILE A 672 -14.16 24.15 -29.77
N VAL A 673 -14.33 25.40 -29.32
CA VAL A 673 -14.30 26.59 -30.17
C VAL A 673 -12.91 26.77 -30.83
N GLN A 674 -11.82 26.58 -30.07
CA GLN A 674 -10.45 26.67 -30.60
C GLN A 674 -10.14 25.58 -31.63
N HIS A 675 -10.63 24.36 -31.41
CA HIS A 675 -10.34 23.22 -32.28
C HIS A 675 -11.07 23.31 -33.62
N ARG A 676 -12.30 23.85 -33.64
CA ARG A 676 -13.11 24.03 -34.86
C ARG A 676 -12.92 25.38 -35.55
N GLY A 677 -12.61 26.44 -34.81
CA GLY A 677 -12.41 27.77 -35.37
C GLY A 677 -13.60 28.22 -36.24
N LYS A 678 -13.33 28.56 -37.50
CA LYS A 678 -14.34 29.06 -38.46
C LYS A 678 -15.31 27.98 -38.98
N ASP A 679 -15.03 26.70 -38.73
CA ASP A 679 -15.84 25.58 -39.19
C ASP A 679 -16.89 25.15 -38.14
N LEU A 680 -16.93 25.81 -36.98
CA LEU A 680 -17.97 25.62 -35.99
C LEU A 680 -19.27 26.21 -36.56
N LEU A 681 -20.37 25.46 -36.63
CA LEU A 681 -21.70 26.01 -36.96
C LEU A 681 -22.44 26.23 -35.64
N VAL A 682 -22.72 27.49 -35.30
CA VAL A 682 -23.40 27.87 -34.06
C VAL A 682 -24.79 28.36 -34.43
N SER A 683 -25.82 27.65 -33.97
CA SER A 683 -27.22 28.03 -34.15
C SER A 683 -27.69 28.98 -33.05
N ASP A 684 -28.84 29.62 -33.26
CA ASP A 684 -29.52 30.42 -32.23
C ASP A 684 -29.76 29.63 -30.93
N GLU A 685 -29.96 28.31 -31.04
CA GLU A 685 -30.17 27.42 -29.90
C GLU A 685 -28.91 27.22 -29.05
N VAL A 686 -27.72 27.21 -29.66
CA VAL A 686 -26.44 27.21 -28.92
C VAL A 686 -26.26 28.54 -28.17
N TYR A 687 -26.61 29.66 -28.80
CA TYR A 687 -26.56 30.98 -28.15
C TYR A 687 -27.52 31.04 -26.96
N LYS A 688 -28.77 30.61 -27.12
CA LYS A 688 -29.74 30.53 -26.01
C LYS A 688 -29.23 29.66 -24.86
N THR A 689 -28.64 28.51 -25.18
CA THR A 689 -28.11 27.57 -24.16
C THR A 689 -26.93 28.17 -23.40
N ALA A 690 -26.01 28.86 -24.09
CA ALA A 690 -24.90 29.55 -23.43
C ALA A 690 -25.38 30.75 -22.59
N MET A 691 -26.39 31.50 -23.06
CA MET A 691 -26.95 32.67 -22.37
C MET A 691 -27.74 32.29 -21.12
N ALA A 692 -28.45 31.16 -21.13
CA ALA A 692 -29.17 30.63 -19.98
C ALA A 692 -28.26 30.03 -18.89
N ASN A 693 -26.96 29.88 -19.14
CA ASN A 693 -26.01 29.33 -18.17
C ASN A 693 -25.63 30.40 -17.13
N ALA A 694 -26.37 30.44 -16.02
CA ALA A 694 -26.23 31.45 -14.97
C ALA A 694 -24.84 31.50 -14.31
N GLU A 695 -24.12 30.37 -14.26
CA GLU A 695 -22.82 30.29 -13.60
C GLU A 695 -21.65 30.68 -14.51
N ARG A 696 -21.69 30.30 -15.80
CA ARG A 696 -20.54 30.37 -16.72
C ARG A 696 -20.82 31.04 -18.07
N GLY A 697 -22.07 31.38 -18.36
CA GLY A 697 -22.53 31.85 -19.68
C GLY A 697 -21.76 33.04 -20.25
N TYR A 698 -21.33 33.98 -19.39
CA TYR A 698 -20.47 35.09 -19.81
C TYR A 698 -19.17 34.64 -20.50
N GLU A 699 -18.46 33.64 -19.96
CA GLU A 699 -17.22 33.16 -20.54
C GLU A 699 -17.47 32.40 -21.85
N HIS A 700 -18.52 31.56 -21.91
CA HIS A 700 -18.93 30.86 -23.13
C HIS A 700 -19.20 31.85 -24.28
N ILE A 701 -19.95 32.92 -24.00
CA ILE A 701 -20.32 33.93 -24.99
C ILE A 701 -19.15 34.80 -25.41
N LYS A 702 -18.27 35.16 -24.47
CA LYS A 702 -17.00 35.83 -24.76
C LYS A 702 -16.12 35.02 -25.73
N TYR A 703 -16.07 33.69 -25.62
CA TYR A 703 -15.35 32.85 -26.57
C TYR A 703 -15.99 32.82 -27.96
N LEU A 704 -17.32 32.79 -28.04
CA LEU A 704 -18.05 32.88 -29.32
C LEU A 704 -17.77 34.21 -30.03
N PHE A 705 -17.84 35.34 -29.31
CA PHE A 705 -17.59 36.67 -29.87
C PHE A 705 -16.13 36.91 -30.23
N LYS A 706 -15.17 36.35 -29.49
CA LYS A 706 -13.73 36.48 -29.82
C LYS A 706 -13.36 35.84 -31.16
N TYR A 707 -14.11 34.83 -31.61
CA TYR A 707 -13.83 34.08 -32.83
C TYR A 707 -14.67 34.53 -34.05
N TRP A 708 -15.74 35.31 -33.84
CA TRP A 708 -16.57 35.85 -34.92
C TRP A 708 -16.64 37.38 -34.89
N GLU A 709 -15.89 38.02 -35.79
CA GLU A 709 -16.07 39.42 -36.11
C GLU A 709 -17.12 39.59 -37.23
N LYS A 710 -18.30 40.11 -36.84
CA LYS A 710 -19.38 40.74 -37.63
C LYS A 710 -20.61 39.89 -38.01
N THR A 711 -21.76 40.51 -37.70
CA THR A 711 -23.17 40.27 -38.11
C THR A 711 -23.89 39.04 -37.53
N VAL A 712 -24.49 39.22 -36.35
CA VAL A 712 -25.69 38.48 -35.91
C VAL A 712 -26.83 39.51 -35.79
N PRO A 713 -27.96 39.37 -36.52
CA PRO A 713 -29.10 40.27 -36.38
C PRO A 713 -29.80 39.99 -35.05
N ILE A 714 -29.94 41.01 -34.21
CA ILE A 714 -30.37 40.83 -32.83
C ILE A 714 -31.89 40.93 -32.73
N SER A 715 -32.57 39.84 -32.37
CA SER A 715 -34.04 39.79 -32.20
C SER A 715 -34.46 40.14 -30.77
N GLU A 716 -35.71 40.56 -30.57
CA GLU A 716 -36.27 40.88 -29.25
C GLU A 716 -36.23 39.68 -28.26
N GLU A 717 -36.35 38.46 -28.77
CA GLU A 717 -36.13 37.23 -27.98
C GLU A 717 -34.66 37.01 -27.61
N LEU A 718 -33.73 37.40 -28.50
CA LEU A 718 -32.29 37.44 -28.22
C LEU A 718 -31.93 38.52 -27.20
N VAL A 719 -32.65 39.65 -27.13
CA VAL A 719 -32.52 40.68 -26.07
C VAL A 719 -32.95 40.11 -24.72
N LYS A 720 -34.10 39.43 -24.68
CA LYS A 720 -34.62 38.76 -23.47
C LYS A 720 -33.68 37.67 -22.95
N ALA A 721 -33.03 36.92 -23.85
CA ALA A 721 -32.00 35.94 -23.49
C ALA A 721 -30.63 36.58 -23.16
N ALA A 722 -30.26 37.70 -23.82
CA ALA A 722 -28.98 38.38 -23.66
C ALA A 722 -28.94 39.45 -22.56
N ALA A 723 -30.01 39.61 -21.76
CA ALA A 723 -29.95 40.23 -20.43
C ALA A 723 -29.04 39.46 -19.44
N GLY A 724 -28.21 38.53 -19.95
CA GLY A 724 -27.06 37.92 -19.29
C GLY A 724 -25.69 38.17 -19.95
N THR A 725 -25.50 38.93 -21.05
CA THR A 725 -24.14 39.18 -21.61
C THR A 725 -23.92 40.50 -22.36
N LYS A 726 -22.72 41.08 -22.17
CA LYS A 726 -22.22 42.30 -22.83
C LYS A 726 -21.98 42.08 -24.33
N VAL A 727 -22.65 42.86 -25.19
CA VAL A 727 -22.17 43.60 -26.40
C VAL A 727 -23.37 43.84 -27.33
N TRP A 728 -23.71 45.11 -27.58
CA TRP A 728 -24.67 45.51 -28.62
C TRP A 728 -24.02 46.55 -29.54
N GLY A 729 -24.25 46.40 -30.84
CA GLY A 729 -23.93 47.41 -31.85
C GLY A 729 -25.00 48.49 -31.92
N GLU A 730 -24.63 49.64 -32.49
CA GLU A 730 -25.37 50.90 -32.55
C GLU A 730 -26.75 50.85 -33.24
N GLU A 731 -27.79 50.26 -32.63
CA GLU A 731 -29.20 50.53 -33.00
C GLU A 731 -30.11 50.58 -31.75
N SER A 732 -31.01 51.57 -31.72
CA SER A 732 -31.91 51.93 -30.60
C SER A 732 -32.97 50.86 -30.32
N LEU A 733 -33.03 50.33 -29.09
CA LEU A 733 -34.00 49.31 -28.64
C LEU A 733 -35.15 49.92 -27.81
N PRO A 734 -36.41 49.46 -27.98
CA PRO A 734 -37.49 49.78 -27.06
C PRO A 734 -37.35 48.99 -25.75
N ILE A 735 -37.21 49.69 -24.61
CA ILE A 735 -37.01 49.06 -23.28
C ILE A 735 -38.37 48.92 -22.58
N SER A 736 -38.79 47.68 -22.28
CA SER A 736 -39.99 47.36 -21.50
C SER A 736 -39.66 47.09 -20.01
N GLU A 737 -40.67 47.08 -19.15
CA GLU A 737 -40.54 46.80 -17.71
C GLU A 737 -39.94 45.43 -17.43
N ASP A 738 -40.44 44.38 -18.09
CA ASP A 738 -39.94 43.01 -17.97
C ASP A 738 -38.43 42.88 -18.29
N VAL A 739 -37.90 43.73 -19.20
CA VAL A 739 -36.48 43.74 -19.57
C VAL A 739 -35.63 44.37 -18.46
N VAL A 740 -36.16 45.38 -17.79
CA VAL A 740 -35.49 46.02 -16.66
C VAL A 740 -35.54 45.11 -15.43
N GLU A 741 -36.66 44.42 -15.19
CA GLU A 741 -36.81 43.43 -14.12
C GLU A 741 -35.81 42.28 -14.28
N ALA A 742 -35.73 41.68 -15.47
CA ALA A 742 -34.76 40.61 -15.77
C ALA A 742 -33.30 41.07 -15.61
N ALA A 743 -33.00 42.31 -16.00
CA ALA A 743 -31.67 42.89 -15.80
C ALA A 743 -31.36 43.14 -14.32
N ALA A 744 -32.35 43.59 -13.54
CA ALA A 744 -32.22 43.84 -12.10
C ALA A 744 -32.05 42.54 -11.28
N GLY A 745 -32.71 41.46 -11.72
CA GLY A 745 -32.59 40.12 -11.13
C GLY A 745 -31.32 39.34 -11.51
N ASN A 746 -30.43 39.92 -12.32
CA ASN A 746 -29.20 39.25 -12.72
C ASN A 746 -28.22 39.11 -11.53
N GLU A 747 -27.79 37.88 -11.25
CA GLU A 747 -26.98 37.57 -10.07
C GLU A 747 -25.62 38.28 -10.03
N PHE A 748 -24.97 38.55 -11.17
CA PHE A 748 -23.58 39.00 -11.17
C PHE A 748 -23.29 40.33 -11.91
N ASP A 749 -24.04 40.65 -12.98
CA ASP A 749 -23.74 41.79 -13.86
C ASP A 749 -24.92 42.78 -14.01
N GLY A 750 -25.95 42.70 -13.17
CA GLY A 750 -27.18 43.50 -13.31
C GLY A 750 -26.95 45.01 -13.45
N ASP A 751 -26.04 45.60 -12.68
CA ASP A 751 -25.75 47.04 -12.73
C ASP A 751 -25.13 47.48 -14.07
N ARG A 752 -24.29 46.62 -14.66
CA ARG A 752 -23.65 46.88 -15.95
C ARG A 752 -24.63 46.73 -17.10
N ILE A 753 -25.57 45.81 -16.96
CA ILE A 753 -26.63 45.58 -17.94
C ILE A 753 -27.58 46.77 -17.93
N LEU A 754 -28.01 47.23 -16.75
CA LEU A 754 -28.84 48.42 -16.61
C LEU A 754 -28.13 49.71 -17.09
N LYS A 755 -26.82 49.86 -16.84
CA LYS A 755 -26.00 50.95 -17.43
C LYS A 755 -26.04 50.96 -18.95
N LEU A 756 -25.90 49.79 -19.58
CA LEU A 756 -25.96 49.67 -21.04
C LEU A 756 -27.36 49.94 -21.58
N LEU A 757 -28.39 49.38 -20.93
CA LEU A 757 -29.78 49.65 -21.26
C LEU A 757 -30.06 51.17 -21.21
N SER A 758 -29.61 51.87 -20.17
CA SER A 758 -29.78 53.33 -20.03
C SER A 758 -29.09 54.16 -21.13
N GLN A 759 -28.00 53.67 -21.72
CA GLN A 759 -27.26 54.36 -22.78
C GLN A 759 -27.91 54.24 -24.16
N HIS A 760 -28.76 53.23 -24.35
CA HIS A 760 -29.42 52.91 -25.62
C HIS A 760 -30.94 53.08 -25.59
N ALA A 761 -31.48 53.55 -24.46
CA ALA A 761 -32.90 53.81 -24.29
C ALA A 761 -33.29 55.19 -24.84
N ASP A 762 -34.26 55.23 -25.77
CA ASP A 762 -34.88 56.50 -26.19
C ASP A 762 -35.79 57.10 -25.09
N LYS A 763 -36.11 56.32 -24.04
CA LYS A 763 -36.91 56.68 -22.87
C LYS A 763 -36.23 56.18 -21.59
N ARG A 764 -36.46 56.83 -20.44
CA ARG A 764 -35.91 56.37 -19.16
C ARG A 764 -36.44 55.00 -18.74
N LEU A 765 -35.66 54.29 -17.93
CA LEU A 765 -35.97 52.93 -17.46
C LEU A 765 -37.25 52.91 -16.59
N PRO A 766 -38.22 52.02 -16.85
CA PRO A 766 -39.34 51.77 -15.93
C PRO A 766 -38.83 51.12 -14.63
N ILE A 767 -39.05 51.80 -13.50
CA ILE A 767 -38.69 51.29 -12.16
C ILE A 767 -39.98 51.01 -11.40
N SER A 768 -40.30 49.74 -11.20
CA SER A 768 -41.46 49.28 -10.43
C SER A 768 -41.05 48.50 -9.18
N GLU A 769 -42.03 48.12 -8.36
CA GLU A 769 -41.81 47.32 -7.15
C GLU A 769 -41.17 45.97 -7.47
N GLU A 770 -41.60 45.30 -8.54
CA GLU A 770 -41.03 44.01 -8.97
C GLU A 770 -39.56 44.16 -9.42
N VAL A 771 -39.22 45.26 -10.10
CA VAL A 771 -37.82 45.59 -10.43
C VAL A 771 -36.98 45.80 -9.17
N MET A 772 -37.53 46.48 -8.16
CA MET A 772 -36.85 46.72 -6.88
C MET A 772 -36.70 45.43 -6.07
N LYS A 773 -37.69 44.53 -6.10
CA LYS A 773 -37.66 43.22 -5.46
C LYS A 773 -36.66 42.28 -6.13
N ALA A 774 -36.63 42.24 -7.47
CA ALA A 774 -35.64 41.51 -8.24
C ALA A 774 -34.20 41.99 -7.93
N ALA A 775 -34.01 43.31 -7.85
CA ALA A 775 -32.74 43.92 -7.42
C ALA A 775 -32.39 43.57 -5.96
N ALA A 776 -33.36 43.59 -5.05
CA ALA A 776 -33.14 43.26 -3.65
C ALA A 776 -32.72 41.79 -3.47
N GLY A 777 -33.29 40.87 -4.26
CA GLY A 777 -33.00 39.44 -4.21
C GLY A 777 -31.66 39.02 -4.83
N SER A 778 -31.17 39.75 -5.83
CA SER A 778 -29.98 39.33 -6.60
C SER A 778 -28.65 39.54 -5.87
N PHE A 779 -27.64 38.70 -6.14
CA PHE A 779 -26.32 38.79 -5.51
C PHE A 779 -25.59 40.11 -5.79
N SER A 780 -25.73 40.67 -7.01
CA SER A 780 -25.21 41.99 -7.40
C SER A 780 -26.12 43.18 -7.01
N GLY A 781 -27.20 42.90 -6.28
CA GLY A 781 -28.30 43.81 -6.00
C GLY A 781 -27.94 45.17 -5.40
N SER A 782 -26.86 45.26 -4.61
CA SER A 782 -26.43 46.56 -4.04
C SER A 782 -26.00 47.57 -5.12
N ASN A 783 -25.28 47.11 -6.15
CA ASN A 783 -24.87 47.98 -7.26
C ASN A 783 -26.05 48.30 -8.19
N VAL A 784 -26.98 47.34 -8.32
CA VAL A 784 -28.23 47.50 -9.07
C VAL A 784 -29.10 48.57 -8.41
N LEU A 785 -29.33 48.47 -7.10
CA LEU A 785 -30.12 49.44 -6.32
C LEU A 785 -29.49 50.85 -6.36
N GLU A 786 -28.17 50.96 -6.25
CA GLU A 786 -27.44 52.24 -6.38
C GLU A 786 -27.58 52.83 -7.80
N PHE A 787 -27.57 51.98 -8.83
CA PHE A 787 -27.80 52.44 -10.19
C PHE A 787 -29.25 52.91 -10.40
N LEU A 788 -30.23 52.14 -9.93
CA LEU A 788 -31.65 52.48 -10.01
C LEU A 788 -31.96 53.78 -9.27
N SER A 789 -31.35 54.00 -8.10
CA SER A 789 -31.55 55.23 -7.31
C SER A 789 -31.03 56.48 -8.01
N GLN A 790 -29.95 56.39 -8.80
CA GLN A 790 -29.41 57.50 -9.58
C GLN A 790 -30.23 57.83 -10.85
N HIS A 791 -31.08 56.91 -11.30
CA HIS A 791 -31.81 57.03 -12.57
C HIS A 791 -33.33 57.14 -12.39
N ALA A 792 -33.83 57.09 -11.16
CA ALA A 792 -35.23 57.30 -10.83
C ALA A 792 -35.62 58.80 -10.92
N ASP A 793 -36.67 59.10 -11.69
CA ASP A 793 -37.30 60.44 -11.72
C ASP A 793 -38.38 60.61 -10.64
N GLN A 794 -38.83 59.51 -10.05
CA GLN A 794 -39.84 59.44 -9.01
C GLN A 794 -39.28 58.72 -7.78
N ARG A 795 -39.99 58.77 -6.66
CA ARG A 795 -39.63 58.01 -5.46
C ARG A 795 -39.50 56.52 -5.79
N LEU A 796 -38.45 55.88 -5.28
CA LEU A 796 -38.30 54.44 -5.45
C LEU A 796 -39.49 53.71 -4.79
N PRO A 797 -40.12 52.74 -5.47
CA PRO A 797 -41.19 51.93 -4.89
C PRO A 797 -40.59 50.94 -3.89
N ILE A 798 -40.40 51.40 -2.65
CA ILE A 798 -39.89 50.59 -1.54
C ILE A 798 -41.09 50.11 -0.71
N SER A 799 -41.38 48.81 -0.78
CA SER A 799 -42.40 48.15 0.03
C SER A 799 -41.78 47.28 1.13
N GLU A 800 -42.61 46.79 2.06
CA GLU A 800 -42.20 45.82 3.07
C GLU A 800 -41.57 44.56 2.44
N GLU A 801 -42.13 44.08 1.33
CA GLU A 801 -41.65 42.88 0.64
C GLU A 801 -40.25 43.09 0.01
N VAL A 802 -39.95 44.30 -0.47
CA VAL A 802 -38.61 44.67 -0.96
C VAL A 802 -37.60 44.67 0.19
N ILE A 803 -37.99 45.15 1.37
CA ILE A 803 -37.14 45.19 2.57
C ILE A 803 -36.90 43.79 3.12
N GLU A 804 -37.95 42.96 3.21
CA GLU A 804 -37.86 41.57 3.63
C GLU A 804 -36.92 40.79 2.70
N THR A 805 -37.11 40.94 1.38
CA THR A 805 -36.25 40.32 0.36
C THR A 805 -34.80 40.77 0.52
N ALA A 806 -34.55 42.08 0.72
CA ALA A 806 -33.21 42.61 0.94
C ALA A 806 -32.59 42.06 2.23
N ALA A 807 -33.35 42.02 3.33
CA ALA A 807 -32.92 41.54 4.64
C ALA A 807 -32.53 40.05 4.62
N GLY A 808 -33.27 39.23 3.86
CA GLY A 808 -32.96 37.80 3.68
C GLY A 808 -31.86 37.50 2.66
N SER A 809 -31.52 38.45 1.80
CA SER A 809 -30.54 38.25 0.73
C SER A 809 -29.08 38.37 1.18
N CYS A 810 -28.17 37.74 0.44
CA CYS A 810 -26.73 37.97 0.59
C CYS A 810 -26.37 39.46 0.39
N SER A 811 -25.38 39.98 1.14
CA SER A 811 -25.05 41.42 1.20
C SER A 811 -26.21 42.34 1.62
N GLY A 812 -27.26 41.79 2.26
CA GLY A 812 -28.49 42.48 2.63
C GLY A 812 -28.29 43.78 3.41
N TYR A 813 -27.26 43.87 4.27
CA TYR A 813 -26.92 45.10 4.99
C TYR A 813 -26.71 46.30 4.06
N LYS A 814 -25.90 46.14 3.01
CA LYS A 814 -25.59 47.23 2.07
C LYS A 814 -26.81 47.61 1.23
N LYS A 815 -27.65 46.62 0.90
CA LYS A 815 -28.90 46.85 0.17
C LYS A 815 -29.90 47.63 1.02
N LEU A 816 -30.07 47.25 2.29
CA LEU A 816 -30.93 47.96 3.23
C LEU A 816 -30.43 49.38 3.51
N GLU A 817 -29.12 49.57 3.69
CA GLU A 817 -28.54 50.91 3.87
C GLU A 817 -28.88 51.83 2.68
N LEU A 818 -28.77 51.33 1.45
CA LEU A 818 -29.16 52.07 0.24
C LEU A 818 -30.67 52.35 0.18
N LEU A 819 -31.51 51.39 0.57
CA LEU A 819 -32.96 51.56 0.61
C LEU A 819 -33.36 52.62 1.66
N TYR A 820 -32.79 52.58 2.87
CA TYR A 820 -33.03 53.57 3.92
C TYR A 820 -32.54 54.98 3.55
N GLN A 821 -31.42 55.10 2.82
CA GLN A 821 -30.93 56.40 2.34
C GLN A 821 -31.87 57.10 1.36
N HIS A 822 -32.70 56.32 0.64
CA HIS A 822 -33.62 56.83 -0.38
C HIS A 822 -35.09 56.71 0.02
N ALA A 823 -35.37 56.33 1.27
CA ALA A 823 -36.72 56.30 1.83
C ALA A 823 -37.08 57.68 2.43
N ASP A 824 -38.26 58.20 2.09
CA ASP A 824 -38.77 59.48 2.62
C ASP A 824 -39.57 59.31 3.94
N GLU A 825 -39.93 58.06 4.31
CA GLU A 825 -40.70 57.71 5.50
C GLU A 825 -39.99 56.61 6.30
N SER A 826 -40.31 56.49 7.60
CA SER A 826 -39.88 55.34 8.41
C SER A 826 -40.45 54.07 7.78
N LEU A 827 -39.58 53.26 7.16
CA LEU A 827 -40.00 52.02 6.53
C LEU A 827 -40.63 51.08 7.57
N PRO A 828 -41.70 50.34 7.22
CA PRO A 828 -42.33 49.41 8.14
C PRO A 828 -41.35 48.26 8.47
N ILE A 829 -41.03 48.11 9.75
CA ILE A 829 -40.21 47.02 10.27
C ILE A 829 -41.15 46.03 10.96
N SER A 830 -41.56 45.00 10.23
CA SER A 830 -42.43 43.95 10.74
C SER A 830 -41.64 42.78 11.34
N GLU A 831 -42.37 41.85 11.96
CA GLU A 831 -41.78 40.61 12.48
C GLU A 831 -41.16 39.75 11.37
N GLU A 832 -41.70 39.79 10.13
CA GLU A 832 -41.14 39.05 8.99
C GLU A 832 -39.81 39.66 8.52
N VAL A 833 -39.67 40.99 8.56
CA VAL A 833 -38.38 41.66 8.27
C VAL A 833 -37.33 41.30 9.32
N VAL A 834 -37.70 41.28 10.61
CA VAL A 834 -36.80 40.87 11.71
C VAL A 834 -36.40 39.40 11.58
N LYS A 835 -37.34 38.53 11.21
CA LYS A 835 -37.08 37.11 10.95
C LYS A 835 -36.18 36.89 9.74
N ALA A 836 -36.40 37.61 8.64
CA ALA A 836 -35.53 37.58 7.46
C ALA A 836 -34.10 38.01 7.81
N ALA A 837 -33.95 39.08 8.60
CA ALA A 837 -32.66 39.51 9.12
C ALA A 837 -32.00 38.47 10.03
N ALA A 838 -32.77 37.83 10.92
CA ALA A 838 -32.28 36.77 11.80
C ALA A 838 -31.80 35.53 11.04
N GLY A 839 -32.41 35.24 9.89
CA GLY A 839 -32.04 34.13 8.99
C GLY A 839 -30.85 34.42 8.08
N ASN A 840 -30.37 35.67 8.04
CA ASN A 840 -29.28 36.05 7.17
C ASN A 840 -27.93 35.58 7.75
N GLU A 841 -27.30 34.60 7.10
CA GLU A 841 -26.03 34.01 7.54
C GLU A 841 -24.83 34.98 7.36
N ASP A 842 -24.89 35.90 6.38
CA ASP A 842 -23.80 36.80 5.98
C ASP A 842 -23.67 38.04 6.90
N SER A 843 -24.75 38.81 7.06
CA SER A 843 -24.73 40.11 7.75
C SER A 843 -25.91 40.34 8.70
N GLY A 844 -26.60 39.28 9.14
CA GLY A 844 -27.83 39.39 9.93
C GLY A 844 -27.73 40.26 11.19
N ASN A 845 -26.60 40.21 11.91
CA ASN A 845 -26.39 41.04 13.12
C ASN A 845 -26.33 42.55 12.79
N LYS A 846 -25.62 42.93 11.70
CA LYS A 846 -25.54 44.33 11.25
C LYS A 846 -26.86 44.82 10.68
N ILE A 847 -27.59 43.93 10.00
CA ILE A 847 -28.94 44.22 9.51
C ILE A 847 -29.85 44.52 10.70
N LEU A 848 -29.82 43.70 11.74
CA LEU A 848 -30.64 43.88 12.93
C LEU A 848 -30.32 45.19 13.68
N GLU A 849 -29.04 45.56 13.80
CA GLU A 849 -28.62 46.87 14.35
C GLU A 849 -29.15 48.05 13.51
N LEU A 850 -29.12 47.93 12.18
CA LEU A 850 -29.65 48.95 11.27
C LEU A 850 -31.17 49.08 11.40
N LEU A 851 -31.89 47.95 11.45
CA LEU A 851 -33.34 47.93 11.70
C LEU A 851 -33.66 48.60 13.04
N TYR A 852 -32.92 48.30 14.11
CA TYR A 852 -33.12 48.92 15.42
C TYR A 852 -32.96 50.44 15.40
N GLN A 853 -31.94 50.95 14.73
CA GLN A 853 -31.69 52.39 14.58
C GLN A 853 -32.84 53.11 13.87
N HIS A 854 -33.50 52.45 12.92
CA HIS A 854 -34.60 53.01 12.15
C HIS A 854 -36.00 52.69 12.72
N ALA A 855 -36.11 51.81 13.72
CA ALA A 855 -37.36 51.42 14.40
C ALA A 855 -37.70 52.28 15.64
N ASP A 856 -37.05 53.43 15.84
CA ASP A 856 -37.14 54.25 17.06
C ASP A 856 -36.91 53.45 18.37
N GLY A 857 -36.11 52.38 18.28
CA GLY A 857 -35.74 51.54 19.41
C GLY A 857 -36.77 50.49 19.84
N ASN A 858 -37.85 50.26 19.06
CA ASN A 858 -38.88 49.26 19.39
C ASN A 858 -39.05 48.23 18.26
N LEU A 859 -38.30 47.13 18.32
CA LEU A 859 -38.44 45.99 17.40
C LEU A 859 -39.43 44.97 18.00
N SER A 860 -40.46 44.57 17.24
CA SER A 860 -41.28 43.41 17.64
C SER A 860 -40.48 42.13 17.39
N ILE A 861 -40.15 41.41 18.46
CA ILE A 861 -39.35 40.18 18.40
C ILE A 861 -40.28 38.98 18.59
N SER A 862 -40.50 38.24 17.50
CA SER A 862 -41.31 37.02 17.50
C SER A 862 -40.51 35.78 17.91
N GLU A 863 -41.19 34.75 18.43
CA GLU A 863 -40.57 33.44 18.70
C GLU A 863 -39.89 32.86 17.45
N GLU A 864 -40.51 33.04 16.28
CA GLU A 864 -39.97 32.54 15.01
C GLU A 864 -38.64 33.21 14.66
N ALA A 865 -38.49 34.52 14.90
CA ALA A 865 -37.22 35.22 14.70
C ALA A 865 -36.13 34.70 15.65
N VAL A 866 -36.47 34.41 16.92
CA VAL A 866 -35.55 33.82 17.90
C VAL A 866 -35.13 32.40 17.49
N LYS A 867 -36.07 31.59 17.00
CA LYS A 867 -35.81 30.23 16.50
C LYS A 867 -34.88 30.25 15.29
N VAL A 868 -35.15 31.13 14.32
CA VAL A 868 -34.32 31.30 13.12
C VAL A 868 -32.91 31.77 13.51
N ALA A 869 -32.79 32.73 14.44
CA ALA A 869 -31.50 33.16 14.97
C ALA A 869 -30.72 32.01 15.66
N ALA A 870 -31.38 31.18 16.45
CA ALA A 870 -30.76 30.04 17.12
C ALA A 870 -30.25 28.98 16.12
N GLY A 871 -30.93 28.79 14.99
CA GLY A 871 -30.53 27.89 13.90
C GLY A 871 -29.50 28.47 12.92
N ASN A 872 -29.23 29.78 12.97
CA ASN A 872 -28.31 30.45 12.04
C ASN A 872 -26.86 30.01 12.31
N LYS A 873 -26.25 29.40 11.29
CA LYS A 873 -24.96 28.72 11.37
C LYS A 873 -23.78 29.66 11.58
N ASP A 874 -23.84 30.87 11.06
CA ASP A 874 -22.69 31.79 11.05
C ASP A 874 -22.81 32.88 12.11
N SER A 875 -23.90 33.65 12.09
CA SER A 875 -24.06 34.85 12.92
C SER A 875 -25.04 34.67 14.10
N GLY A 876 -25.61 33.47 14.27
CA GLY A 876 -26.70 33.20 15.20
C GLY A 876 -26.47 33.67 16.64
N TYR A 877 -25.30 33.43 17.22
CA TYR A 877 -24.98 33.89 18.59
C TYR A 877 -25.08 35.41 18.76
N LYS A 878 -24.50 36.19 17.82
CA LYS A 878 -24.53 37.66 17.88
C LYS A 878 -25.92 38.21 17.59
N ILE A 879 -26.64 37.58 16.67
CA ILE A 879 -28.04 37.95 16.38
C ILE A 879 -28.89 37.76 17.64
N LEU A 880 -28.73 36.63 18.33
CA LEU A 880 -29.48 36.33 19.56
C LEU A 880 -29.12 37.30 20.71
N GLU A 881 -27.85 37.69 20.82
CA GLU A 881 -27.40 38.71 21.79
C GLU A 881 -28.03 40.08 21.51
N LEU A 882 -28.09 40.50 20.24
CA LEU A 882 -28.73 41.76 19.84
C LEU A 882 -30.25 41.72 20.05
N LEU A 883 -30.92 40.64 19.66
CA LEU A 883 -32.35 40.46 19.93
C LEU A 883 -32.59 40.56 21.45
N TYR A 884 -31.74 39.96 22.28
CA TYR A 884 -31.87 40.04 23.73
C TYR A 884 -31.72 41.46 24.28
N GLN A 885 -30.71 42.21 23.82
CA GLN A 885 -30.48 43.60 24.23
C GLN A 885 -31.66 44.51 23.91
N HIS A 886 -32.39 44.20 22.84
CA HIS A 886 -33.51 44.99 22.33
C HIS A 886 -34.89 44.44 22.71
N ALA A 887 -34.98 43.30 23.41
CA ALA A 887 -36.21 42.66 23.88
C ALA A 887 -36.55 42.99 25.35
N ASP A 888 -36.12 44.13 25.88
CA ASP A 888 -36.28 44.51 27.30
C ASP A 888 -35.84 43.40 28.29
N GLY A 889 -34.86 42.58 27.91
CA GLY A 889 -34.27 41.53 28.74
C GLY A 889 -35.06 40.21 28.82
N SER A 890 -36.03 39.96 27.93
CA SER A 890 -36.75 38.68 27.86
C SER A 890 -37.04 38.25 26.42
N LEU A 891 -36.42 37.16 25.97
CA LEU A 891 -36.71 36.55 24.66
C LEU A 891 -37.84 35.51 24.76
N PRO A 892 -38.70 35.36 23.75
CA PRO A 892 -39.63 34.23 23.66
C PRO A 892 -38.86 32.92 23.39
N ILE A 893 -38.52 32.18 24.45
CA ILE A 893 -37.77 30.92 24.37
C ILE A 893 -38.73 29.75 24.52
N SER A 894 -38.87 28.96 23.45
CA SER A 894 -39.65 27.72 23.42
C SER A 894 -38.75 26.48 23.23
N GLU A 895 -39.34 25.29 23.31
CA GLU A 895 -38.64 24.04 23.00
C GLU A 895 -38.03 24.05 21.59
N GLU A 896 -38.73 24.61 20.60
CA GLU A 896 -38.27 24.70 19.22
C GLU A 896 -37.04 25.60 19.07
N VAL A 897 -36.95 26.68 19.86
CA VAL A 897 -35.75 27.54 19.93
C VAL A 897 -34.57 26.77 20.49
N VAL A 898 -34.77 26.01 21.57
CA VAL A 898 -33.71 25.21 22.20
C VAL A 898 -33.27 24.06 21.29
N LYS A 899 -34.20 23.45 20.56
CA LYS A 899 -33.92 22.40 19.56
C LYS A 899 -33.11 22.96 18.40
N ALA A 900 -33.46 24.15 17.89
CA ALA A 900 -32.69 24.83 16.85
C ALA A 900 -31.26 25.13 17.30
N ALA A 901 -31.07 25.60 18.54
CA ALA A 901 -29.75 25.83 19.14
C ALA A 901 -28.93 24.53 19.28
N ALA A 902 -29.55 23.45 19.77
CA ALA A 902 -28.91 22.14 19.90
C ALA A 902 -28.46 21.54 18.55
N GLY A 903 -29.21 21.82 17.48
CA GLY A 903 -28.91 21.40 16.11
C GLY A 903 -27.91 22.30 15.37
N ASN A 904 -27.49 23.42 15.96
CA ASN A 904 -26.57 24.35 15.33
C ASN A 904 -25.14 23.79 15.29
N ALA A 905 -24.62 23.61 14.08
CA ALA A 905 -23.34 22.93 13.84
C ALA A 905 -22.09 23.73 14.23
N TYR A 906 -22.18 25.06 14.39
CA TYR A 906 -20.99 25.92 14.53
C TYR A 906 -21.00 26.83 15.75
N SER A 907 -22.18 27.23 16.23
CA SER A 907 -22.33 28.11 17.40
C SER A 907 -23.27 27.56 18.46
N GLY A 908 -23.73 26.32 18.33
CA GLY A 908 -24.74 25.74 19.22
C GLY A 908 -24.35 25.73 20.70
N ASP A 909 -23.09 25.48 21.05
CA ASP A 909 -22.62 25.49 22.45
C ASP A 909 -22.77 26.87 23.11
N ARG A 910 -22.36 27.94 22.42
CA ARG A 910 -22.49 29.33 22.90
C ARG A 910 -23.93 29.82 22.93
N ILE A 911 -24.73 29.43 21.94
CA ILE A 911 -26.16 29.77 21.88
C ILE A 911 -26.88 29.09 23.05
N MET A 912 -26.60 27.80 23.30
CA MET A 912 -27.13 27.07 24.44
C MET A 912 -26.73 27.72 25.77
N GLU A 913 -25.47 28.17 25.91
CA GLU A 913 -25.03 28.92 27.09
C GLU A 913 -25.83 30.20 27.31
N LEU A 914 -26.06 30.99 26.26
CA LEU A 914 -26.85 32.23 26.35
C LEU A 914 -28.31 31.92 26.76
N LEU A 915 -28.95 30.93 26.13
CA LEU A 915 -30.32 30.53 26.48
C LEU A 915 -30.43 30.07 27.94
N PHE A 916 -29.43 29.34 28.45
CA PHE A 916 -29.37 28.93 29.86
C PHE A 916 -29.13 30.10 30.81
N GLN A 917 -28.35 31.12 30.43
CA GLN A 917 -28.19 32.33 31.25
C GLN A 917 -29.51 33.08 31.42
N GLN A 918 -30.43 32.99 30.45
CA GLN A 918 -31.73 33.65 30.50
C GLN A 918 -32.79 32.87 31.28
N GLU A 919 -33.01 31.61 30.92
CA GLU A 919 -34.10 30.80 31.51
C GLU A 919 -33.64 29.94 32.69
N GLY A 920 -32.33 29.76 32.87
CA GLY A 920 -31.75 28.94 33.94
C GLY A 920 -32.34 27.53 33.97
N GLU A 921 -32.84 27.12 35.15
CA GLU A 921 -33.49 25.82 35.32
C GLU A 921 -34.80 25.67 34.54
N ARG A 922 -35.42 26.76 34.06
CA ARG A 922 -36.69 26.73 33.31
C ARG A 922 -36.52 26.41 31.83
N LEU A 923 -35.28 26.36 31.32
CA LEU A 923 -35.03 26.06 29.91
C LEU A 923 -35.58 24.66 29.54
N PRO A 924 -36.41 24.53 28.48
CA PRO A 924 -37.04 23.27 28.08
C PRO A 924 -36.00 22.32 27.44
N VAL A 925 -35.41 21.45 28.25
CA VAL A 925 -34.50 20.39 27.80
C VAL A 925 -35.30 19.09 27.74
N THR A 926 -35.96 18.88 26.61
CA THR A 926 -36.78 17.69 26.34
C THR A 926 -35.96 16.58 25.66
N GLU A 927 -36.57 15.41 25.47
CA GLU A 927 -35.97 14.30 24.73
C GLU A 927 -35.55 14.73 23.31
N GLU A 928 -36.37 15.53 22.63
CA GLU A 928 -36.09 16.01 21.28
C GLU A 928 -34.87 16.94 21.22
N VAL A 929 -34.67 17.78 22.24
CA VAL A 929 -33.48 18.62 22.36
C VAL A 929 -32.22 17.76 22.56
N VAL A 930 -32.28 16.77 23.47
CA VAL A 930 -31.15 15.86 23.75
C VAL A 930 -30.83 14.99 22.54
N LYS A 931 -31.85 14.48 21.83
CA LYS A 931 -31.70 13.73 20.57
C LYS A 931 -31.04 14.58 19.49
N THR A 932 -31.45 15.83 19.36
CA THR A 932 -30.87 16.77 18.38
C THR A 932 -29.41 17.09 18.72
N ALA A 933 -29.08 17.30 20.00
CA ALA A 933 -27.69 17.47 20.45
C ALA A 933 -26.83 16.22 20.20
N ALA A 934 -27.37 15.02 20.45
CA ALA A 934 -26.68 13.76 20.19
C ALA A 934 -26.40 13.53 18.69
N GLY A 935 -27.32 13.96 17.82
CA GLY A 935 -27.16 13.94 16.36
C GLY A 935 -26.28 15.05 15.79
N ASN A 936 -25.86 16.04 16.60
CA ASN A 936 -25.03 17.14 16.13
C ASN A 936 -23.59 16.66 15.88
N VAL A 937 -23.21 16.61 14.61
CA VAL A 937 -21.97 16.00 14.11
C VAL A 937 -20.70 16.79 14.48
N TYR A 938 -20.83 18.07 14.85
CA TYR A 938 -19.67 18.96 15.07
C TYR A 938 -19.52 19.41 16.52
N LEU A 939 -20.62 19.82 17.17
CA LEU A 939 -20.61 20.35 18.53
C LEU A 939 -21.36 19.47 19.54
N GLY A 940 -21.87 18.30 19.12
CA GLY A 940 -22.70 17.44 19.96
C GLY A 940 -22.06 17.09 21.30
N VAL A 941 -20.76 16.78 21.33
CA VAL A 941 -20.01 16.51 22.59
C VAL A 941 -20.09 17.68 23.56
N ARG A 942 -19.78 18.90 23.10
CA ARG A 942 -19.77 20.11 23.94
C ARG A 942 -21.16 20.48 24.45
N ILE A 943 -22.16 20.38 23.57
CA ILE A 943 -23.56 20.65 23.92
C ILE A 943 -24.03 19.64 24.95
N MET A 944 -23.71 18.34 24.77
CA MET A 944 -24.06 17.28 25.72
C MET A 944 -23.37 17.45 27.08
N GLU A 945 -22.08 17.81 27.10
CA GLU A 945 -21.34 18.12 28.34
C GLU A 945 -21.95 19.32 29.08
N TYR A 946 -22.31 20.38 28.34
CA TYR A 946 -22.92 21.57 28.93
C TYR A 946 -24.31 21.29 29.50
N LEU A 947 -25.16 20.56 28.75
CA LEU A 947 -26.47 20.11 29.20
C LEU A 947 -26.37 19.27 30.49
N LEU A 948 -25.36 18.39 30.58
CA LEU A 948 -25.08 17.59 31.77
C LEU A 948 -24.63 18.43 32.96
N GLN A 949 -23.81 19.45 32.73
CA GLN A 949 -23.34 20.35 33.78
C GLN A 949 -24.49 21.15 34.40
N GLN A 950 -25.44 21.62 33.58
CA GLN A 950 -26.52 22.50 34.04
C GLN A 950 -27.72 21.74 34.63
N LYS A 951 -28.19 20.65 34.00
CA LYS A 951 -29.37 19.90 34.47
C LYS A 951 -29.05 18.77 35.45
N GLY A 952 -27.76 18.44 35.62
CA GLY A 952 -27.31 17.36 36.48
C GLY A 952 -27.67 15.96 35.96
N ARG A 953 -27.11 14.93 36.62
CA ARG A 953 -27.10 13.54 36.14
C ARG A 953 -28.48 12.88 35.97
N SER A 954 -29.51 13.38 36.64
CA SER A 954 -30.89 12.85 36.61
C SER A 954 -31.87 13.71 35.81
N GLY A 955 -31.41 14.85 35.28
CA GLY A 955 -32.27 15.83 34.61
C GLY A 955 -32.33 15.72 33.08
N LEU A 956 -31.57 14.79 32.48
CA LEU A 956 -31.54 14.60 31.02
C LEU A 956 -32.34 13.36 30.60
N PRO A 957 -33.33 13.51 29.71
CA PRO A 957 -34.07 12.38 29.14
C PRO A 957 -33.19 11.59 28.17
N VAL A 958 -32.51 10.54 28.67
CA VAL A 958 -31.74 9.60 27.85
C VAL A 958 -32.61 8.41 27.48
N THR A 959 -33.20 8.45 26.30
CA THR A 959 -34.07 7.40 25.74
C THR A 959 -33.35 6.57 24.67
N GLU A 960 -34.02 5.53 24.17
CA GLU A 960 -33.51 4.74 23.04
C GLU A 960 -33.26 5.59 21.79
N GLU A 961 -34.12 6.58 21.54
CA GLU A 961 -34.03 7.47 20.39
C GLU A 961 -32.82 8.42 20.47
N VAL A 962 -32.43 8.84 21.67
CA VAL A 962 -31.18 9.58 21.91
C VAL A 962 -29.96 8.70 21.63
N LEU A 963 -29.98 7.44 22.07
CA LEU A 963 -28.90 6.49 21.83
C LEU A 963 -28.76 6.15 20.34
N LYS A 964 -29.87 6.01 19.61
CA LYS A 964 -29.85 5.84 18.15
C LYS A 964 -29.24 7.05 17.45
N ALA A 965 -29.62 8.26 17.85
CA ALA A 965 -29.05 9.49 17.28
C ALA A 965 -27.54 9.62 17.53
N ALA A 966 -27.06 9.22 18.72
CA ALA A 966 -25.63 9.15 19.00
C ALA A 966 -24.93 8.05 18.16
N ALA A 967 -25.54 6.87 18.03
CA ALA A 967 -24.98 5.76 17.26
C ALA A 967 -24.89 6.03 15.75
N THR A 968 -25.81 6.82 15.19
CA THR A 968 -25.77 7.22 13.76
C THR A 968 -24.93 8.48 13.51
N ASN A 969 -24.36 9.10 14.54
CA ASN A 969 -23.50 10.28 14.40
C ASN A 969 -22.09 9.87 13.95
N ALA A 970 -21.82 10.05 12.65
CA ALA A 970 -20.61 9.60 11.97
C ALA A 970 -19.29 10.24 12.43
N LYS A 971 -19.31 11.35 13.20
CA LYS A 971 -18.07 12.02 13.64
C LYS A 971 -17.82 11.95 15.14
N CYS A 972 -18.83 12.24 15.96
CA CYS A 972 -18.65 12.32 17.42
C CYS A 972 -19.56 11.38 18.21
N GLY A 973 -20.22 10.44 17.53
CA GLY A 973 -21.13 9.46 18.14
C GLY A 973 -20.50 8.62 19.23
N GLU A 974 -19.27 8.14 19.05
CA GLU A 974 -18.54 7.35 20.06
C GLU A 974 -18.35 8.13 21.38
N LYS A 975 -17.85 9.37 21.31
CA LYS A 975 -17.65 10.20 22.51
C LYS A 975 -18.96 10.59 23.18
N ILE A 976 -20.02 10.82 22.40
CA ILE A 976 -21.36 11.09 22.94
C ILE A 976 -21.89 9.83 23.62
N MET A 977 -21.67 8.66 23.03
CA MET A 977 -21.99 7.38 23.63
C MET A 977 -21.20 7.19 24.93
N ASP A 978 -19.90 7.50 24.99
CA ASP A 978 -19.12 7.46 26.23
C ASP A 978 -19.68 8.40 27.30
N ILE A 979 -20.04 9.62 26.93
CA ILE A 979 -20.69 10.59 27.84
C ILE A 979 -22.01 10.03 28.40
N LEU A 980 -22.79 9.34 27.56
CA LEU A 980 -24.05 8.69 27.94
C LEU A 980 -23.82 7.37 28.73
N TYR A 981 -22.77 6.60 28.42
CA TYR A 981 -22.43 5.28 28.99
C TYR A 981 -21.66 5.38 30.31
N GLU A 982 -20.62 6.21 30.40
CA GLU A 982 -19.87 6.47 31.64
C GLU A 982 -20.77 6.93 32.79
N LYS A 983 -21.99 7.41 32.48
CA LYS A 983 -22.97 7.87 33.46
C LYS A 983 -24.19 6.96 33.61
N ARG A 984 -24.29 5.83 32.88
CA ARG A 984 -25.42 4.86 32.94
C ARG A 984 -25.37 3.88 34.13
N ASN A 985 -24.52 4.13 35.12
CA ASN A 985 -24.42 3.30 36.33
C ASN A 985 -25.51 3.62 37.38
N PHE A 986 -26.77 3.81 36.95
CA PHE A 986 -27.95 3.75 37.82
C PHE A 986 -29.21 3.32 37.02
N ARG A 987 -29.55 2.02 37.14
CA ARG A 987 -30.84 1.34 36.84
C ARG A 987 -31.44 1.48 35.42
N MET A 988 -31.09 0.51 34.55
CA MET A 988 -32.08 -0.10 33.65
C MET A 988 -33.02 -0.98 34.50
N THR A 989 -34.21 -0.49 34.85
CA THR A 989 -35.31 -1.39 35.19
C THR A 989 -35.82 -1.98 33.88
N VAL A 990 -35.48 -3.25 33.67
CA VAL A 990 -36.10 -4.11 32.66
C VAL A 990 -37.60 -4.08 32.89
N PHE A 991 -38.34 -3.44 31.99
CA PHE A 991 -39.77 -3.73 31.83
C PHE A 991 -39.89 -4.85 30.81
N GLU A 992 -40.10 -6.06 31.32
CA GLU A 992 -40.79 -7.09 30.56
C GLU A 992 -42.21 -6.59 30.29
N SER A 993 -42.56 -6.38 29.03
CA SER A 993 -43.94 -6.41 28.59
C SER A 993 -44.01 -6.92 27.16
N SER A 994 -44.29 -8.22 27.06
CA SER A 994 -45.39 -8.77 26.27
C SER A 994 -45.68 -8.12 24.92
N GLU A 995 -45.39 -8.84 23.83
CA GLU A 995 -46.37 -9.01 22.77
C GLU A 995 -46.19 -10.37 22.08
N SER A 996 -47.15 -11.23 22.35
CA SER A 996 -47.55 -12.37 21.54
C SER A 996 -48.16 -11.88 20.22
N SER A 997 -47.74 -12.43 19.07
CA SER A 997 -48.63 -13.24 18.22
C SER A 997 -48.01 -13.57 16.84
N GLU A 998 -48.07 -14.86 16.55
CA GLU A 998 -48.51 -15.45 15.27
C GLU A 998 -47.58 -15.48 14.04
N SER A 999 -46.95 -16.65 13.90
CA SER A 999 -47.40 -17.72 12.98
C SER A 999 -46.66 -17.93 11.65
N SER A 1000 -46.53 -19.24 11.36
CA SER A 1000 -46.31 -19.88 10.04
C SER A 1000 -44.84 -19.92 9.57
N GLU A 1001 -44.20 -21.03 9.19
CA GLU A 1001 -44.66 -22.32 8.66
C GLU A 1001 -43.74 -23.51 9.02
N ARG A 1002 -44.41 -24.65 9.29
CA ARG A 1002 -44.08 -26.09 9.08
C ARG A 1002 -42.92 -26.40 8.12
N SER A 1003 -42.16 -27.50 8.16
CA SER A 1003 -42.33 -28.93 8.53
C SER A 1003 -41.02 -29.62 8.07
N GLU A 1004 -40.54 -30.80 8.45
CA GLU A 1004 -41.05 -31.97 9.17
C GLU A 1004 -39.87 -32.92 9.47
N SER A 1005 -39.94 -33.58 10.62
CA SER A 1005 -39.53 -34.96 10.91
C SER A 1005 -38.17 -35.53 10.43
N SER A 1006 -37.34 -35.95 11.40
CA SER A 1006 -37.24 -37.40 11.68
C SER A 1006 -36.76 -37.66 13.11
N LEU A 1007 -37.58 -38.44 13.81
CA LEU A 1007 -37.35 -39.06 15.11
C LEU A 1007 -36.61 -40.39 14.92
N SER A 1008 -35.64 -40.66 15.79
CA SER A 1008 -35.43 -41.94 16.49
C SER A 1008 -34.11 -41.83 17.26
N SER A 1009 -33.96 -42.24 18.51
CA SER A 1009 -34.85 -42.84 19.50
C SER A 1009 -33.99 -43.01 20.76
N ASP A 1010 -34.57 -42.69 21.90
CA ASP A 1010 -34.40 -43.25 23.24
C ASP A 1010 -33.13 -44.03 23.63
N GLY A 1011 -32.63 -43.68 24.81
CA GLY A 1011 -31.74 -44.52 25.61
C GLY A 1011 -31.20 -43.82 26.84
N SER A 1012 -32.09 -43.48 27.76
CA SER A 1012 -31.86 -43.03 29.14
C SER A 1012 -30.76 -43.79 29.88
N ASP A 1013 -29.94 -43.11 30.68
CA ASP A 1013 -29.88 -43.36 32.12
C ASP A 1013 -29.07 -42.30 32.89
N GLU A 1014 -29.52 -42.14 34.14
CA GLU A 1014 -29.27 -41.13 35.16
C GLU A 1014 -27.83 -41.04 35.70
N GLY A 1015 -27.49 -39.90 36.31
CA GLY A 1015 -26.44 -39.84 37.33
C GLY A 1015 -25.75 -38.49 37.53
N ASP A 1016 -26.43 -37.59 38.25
CA ASP A 1016 -25.98 -36.40 39.02
C ASP A 1016 -25.22 -35.24 38.34
#